data_AF-A0A5C9EVZ0-F1
#
_entry.id   AF-A0A5C9EVZ0-F1
#
_cell.length_a   1.000
_cell.length_b   1.000
_cell.length_c   1.000
_cell.angle_alpha   90.00
_cell.angle_beta   90.00
_cell.angle_gamma   90.00
#
_symmetry.space_group_name_H-M   'P 1'
#
loop_
_entity.id
_entity.type
_entity.pdbx_description
1 polymer ?
#
loop_
_entity_poly.entity_id
_entity_poly.type
_entity_poly.pdbx_seq_one_letter_code
_entity_poly.pdbx_strand_id
1 'polypeptide(L)'
;MGTSAIGQIFTPDFVAKFMVSNILTHLKQSTDISTYFKEIETISVLEPSVGKGVFLKSLLEYGFTDITAYELDYSFEKALRKNFPDLTIHYKNILTSTPKEKFEIIIGNPPYLGHNYNSELFQDYISKSELCKRYFVGNMDLFYYFIHLGIELLKPGGYLSFITTNYWLSKSKKTGIKHLKPHILDECYLLQYIDLSKLKLFPQALGQENCIFVLQKKNERDKRLKLNKKIKIIQVNPNRNPQELCDTEYNRLVFNLLSNGSNSGHFKRYLSATTHNDLEGNRSWNLLYPMEVKDLTDKIEQFCIKNCRISYLKDYFLIRNGLIFIKDDIFILQEKETIIHENGGFSIKIDDDFIQLNKKEQMRLKKLYKSSSIQKYGYIKDAYKGYALYFNRNSFIIDKATSYGSEIKNEYPNLYEYLQQYQKELQATLKNAKEDQSHYFFPRRGDRIRKMAKKGSLVYLQEHYEKAKKIFFPYITDRNIFGYSDEPFFATSDVYFLWPKIPEEKIDYNFLLAYLNSEIVHFLFHTKNIKIKRSKTKLENSLPIPNLDHPSFYDKKELITLIRNLSGLLIRLNTDTLKTSIDEQITRLKQLEYFSPPEKNGEFQTLSSLIEEGKKVKIENYVNHLFYDLFDIQEDTMKELMRKYYNS
;
A
#
# COMPACT_ATOMS: atom_id res chain seq x y z
N MET A 1 -25.07 19.89 -29.51
CA MET A 1 -24.03 18.84 -29.37
C MET A 1 -24.38 18.01 -28.15
N GLY A 2 -24.55 16.70 -28.32
CA GLY A 2 -25.19 15.82 -27.34
C GLY A 2 -24.40 15.72 -26.03
N THR A 3 -25.06 16.09 -24.93
CA THR A 3 -24.64 15.81 -23.55
C THR A 3 -24.82 14.32 -23.29
N SER A 4 -23.84 13.51 -23.70
CA SER A 4 -23.78 12.13 -23.24
C SER A 4 -23.57 12.12 -21.72
N ALA A 5 -24.18 11.12 -21.07
CA ALA A 5 -24.29 10.90 -19.63
C ALA A 5 -22.94 10.65 -18.92
N ILE A 6 -22.02 11.60 -18.98
CA ILE A 6 -20.67 11.43 -18.43
C ILE A 6 -20.73 11.80 -16.94
N GLY A 7 -20.71 10.78 -16.07
CA GLY A 7 -20.55 10.93 -14.61
C GLY A 7 -21.82 10.82 -13.74
N GLN A 8 -22.99 10.58 -14.34
CA GLN A 8 -24.25 10.35 -13.60
C GLN A 8 -24.29 8.91 -13.07
N ILE A 9 -24.42 8.77 -11.76
CA ILE A 9 -24.57 7.46 -11.08
C ILE A 9 -25.81 7.53 -10.21
N PHE A 10 -26.84 6.74 -10.53
CA PHE A 10 -28.08 6.78 -9.79
C PHE A 10 -28.00 5.96 -8.51
N THR A 11 -28.31 6.61 -7.38
CA THR A 11 -28.34 5.99 -6.06
C THR A 11 -29.56 5.08 -5.91
N PRO A 12 -29.39 3.82 -5.46
CA PRO A 12 -30.52 2.97 -5.10
C PRO A 12 -31.34 3.54 -3.93
N ASP A 13 -32.64 3.26 -3.91
CA ASP A 13 -33.58 3.73 -2.89
C ASP A 13 -33.16 3.34 -1.47
N PHE A 14 -32.72 2.09 -1.28
CA PHE A 14 -32.30 1.59 0.03
C PHE A 14 -31.05 2.30 0.58
N VAL A 15 -30.17 2.81 -0.29
CA VAL A 15 -28.99 3.58 0.13
C VAL A 15 -29.42 4.96 0.62
N ALA A 16 -30.27 5.65 -0.15
CA ALA A 16 -30.77 6.98 0.21
C ALA A 16 -31.57 6.94 1.53
N LYS A 17 -32.48 5.96 1.68
CA LYS A 17 -33.24 5.73 2.92
C LYS A 17 -32.34 5.51 4.12
N PHE A 18 -31.32 4.67 3.98
CA PHE A 18 -30.34 4.45 5.05
C PHE A 18 -29.57 5.73 5.39
N MET A 19 -29.08 6.48 4.40
CA MET A 19 -28.31 7.70 4.66
C MET A 19 -29.13 8.76 5.41
N VAL A 20 -30.41 8.96 5.04
CA VAL A 20 -31.33 9.86 5.75
C VAL A 20 -31.57 9.38 7.19
N SER A 21 -31.90 8.10 7.37
CA SER A 21 -32.08 7.49 8.69
C SER A 21 -30.83 7.62 9.57
N ASN A 22 -29.65 7.40 8.99
CA ASN A 22 -28.38 7.49 9.70
C ASN A 22 -28.09 8.92 10.16
N ILE A 23 -28.38 9.96 9.36
CA ILE A 23 -28.26 11.36 9.81
C ILE A 23 -29.20 11.64 10.99
N LEU A 24 -30.45 11.16 10.96
CA LEU A 24 -31.38 11.31 12.08
C LEU A 24 -30.82 10.70 13.36
N THR A 25 -30.10 9.57 13.30
CA THR A 25 -29.45 9.00 14.49
C THR A 25 -28.37 9.91 15.07
N HIS A 26 -27.68 10.70 14.24
CA HIS A 26 -26.70 11.68 14.69
C HIS A 26 -27.37 12.91 15.32
N LEU A 27 -28.49 13.38 14.77
CA LEU A 27 -29.28 14.49 15.33
C LEU A 27 -29.86 14.13 16.72
N LYS A 28 -30.35 12.90 16.90
CA LYS A 28 -30.83 12.40 18.20
C LYS A 28 -29.76 12.41 19.29
N GLN A 29 -28.51 12.22 18.93
CA GLN A 29 -27.39 12.15 19.87
C GLN A 29 -26.87 13.52 20.30
N SER A 30 -27.22 14.60 19.59
CA SER A 30 -26.68 15.95 19.81
C SER A 30 -27.64 16.91 20.51
N THR A 31 -28.86 16.50 20.80
CA THR A 31 -29.94 17.34 21.36
C THR A 31 -30.57 16.72 22.60
N ASP A 32 -31.02 17.57 23.52
CA ASP A 32 -31.89 17.16 24.63
C ASP A 32 -33.25 16.73 24.05
N ILE A 33 -33.75 15.54 24.43
CA ILE A 33 -34.89 14.85 23.79
C ILE A 33 -36.16 15.73 23.74
N SER A 34 -36.34 16.63 24.70
CA SER A 34 -37.48 17.56 24.78
C SER A 34 -37.44 18.69 23.75
N THR A 35 -36.28 18.99 23.16
CA THR A 35 -36.09 20.02 22.12
C THR A 35 -36.03 19.42 20.71
N TYR A 36 -35.71 18.12 20.61
CA TYR A 36 -35.50 17.38 19.36
C TYR A 36 -36.78 17.19 18.51
N PHE A 37 -37.95 17.11 19.14
CA PHE A 37 -39.24 17.04 18.43
C PHE A 37 -39.81 18.41 18.02
N LYS A 38 -39.04 19.50 18.16
CA LYS A 38 -39.32 20.75 17.44
C LYS A 38 -39.06 20.52 15.94
N GLU A 39 -40.07 19.89 15.34
CA GLU A 39 -40.40 19.77 13.92
C GLU A 39 -39.21 19.53 12.99
N ILE A 40 -38.96 18.25 12.65
CA ILE A 40 -38.09 17.83 11.54
C ILE A 40 -38.37 18.64 10.26
N GLU A 41 -39.62 19.06 10.09
CA GLU A 41 -40.11 19.94 9.02
C GLU A 41 -39.32 21.27 8.93
N THR A 42 -38.84 21.80 10.05
CA THR A 42 -38.09 23.07 10.13
C THR A 42 -36.58 22.91 9.90
N ILE A 43 -36.07 21.68 9.79
CA ILE A 43 -34.65 21.44 9.59
C ILE A 43 -34.29 21.69 8.13
N SER A 44 -33.49 22.74 7.90
CA SER A 44 -33.04 23.13 6.57
C SER A 44 -32.11 22.09 5.93
N VAL A 45 -32.51 21.53 4.78
CA VAL A 45 -31.75 20.50 4.04
C VAL A 45 -31.35 20.99 2.64
N LEU A 46 -30.10 20.74 2.25
CA LEU A 46 -29.63 20.90 0.87
C LEU A 46 -29.34 19.54 0.23
N GLU A 47 -29.94 19.32 -0.94
CA GLU A 47 -29.57 18.26 -1.89
C GLU A 47 -28.94 18.96 -3.13
N PRO A 48 -27.62 18.83 -3.36
CA PRO A 48 -26.93 19.64 -4.37
C PRO A 48 -26.87 19.00 -5.78
N SER A 49 -27.40 17.79 -5.98
CA SER A 49 -27.24 17.01 -7.21
C SER A 49 -28.31 15.91 -7.34
N VAL A 50 -29.55 16.32 -7.58
CA VAL A 50 -30.79 15.53 -7.35
C VAL A 50 -30.89 14.25 -8.17
N GLY A 51 -30.44 14.28 -9.42
CA GLY A 51 -30.70 13.27 -10.44
C GLY A 51 -32.19 12.93 -10.53
N LYS A 52 -32.54 11.67 -10.22
CA LYS A 52 -33.92 11.18 -10.23
C LYS A 52 -34.74 11.52 -8.97
N GLY A 53 -34.16 12.21 -7.99
CA GLY A 53 -34.87 12.64 -6.77
C GLY A 53 -35.02 11.58 -5.69
N VAL A 54 -34.17 10.55 -5.66
CA VAL A 54 -34.26 9.47 -4.67
C VAL A 54 -34.00 9.94 -3.23
N PHE A 55 -33.10 10.92 -3.05
CA PHE A 55 -32.88 11.57 -1.75
C PHE A 55 -34.05 12.47 -1.37
N LEU A 56 -34.63 13.25 -2.30
CA LEU A 56 -35.82 14.06 -2.04
C LEU A 56 -36.99 13.19 -1.55
N LYS A 57 -37.24 12.07 -2.25
CA LYS A 57 -38.25 11.08 -1.82
C LYS A 57 -37.97 10.57 -0.41
N SER A 58 -36.73 10.18 -0.13
CA SER A 58 -36.36 9.65 1.19
C SER A 58 -36.45 10.71 2.29
N LEU A 59 -36.10 11.97 2.01
CA LEU A 59 -36.21 13.07 2.98
C LEU A 59 -37.68 13.34 3.33
N LEU A 60 -38.56 13.43 2.32
CA LEU A 60 -40.00 13.60 2.53
C LEU A 60 -40.62 12.43 3.31
N GLU A 61 -40.25 11.18 2.99
CA GLU A 61 -40.71 9.99 3.74
C GLU A 61 -40.33 10.03 5.23
N TYR A 62 -39.29 10.76 5.61
CA TYR A 62 -38.85 10.95 7.00
C TYR A 62 -39.31 12.29 7.61
N GLY A 63 -40.14 13.06 6.91
CA GLY A 63 -40.79 14.27 7.42
C GLY A 63 -40.02 15.58 7.21
N PHE A 64 -38.94 15.59 6.42
CA PHE A 64 -38.27 16.84 6.06
C PHE A 64 -39.07 17.59 5.00
N THR A 65 -39.34 18.88 5.20
CA THR A 65 -40.12 19.71 4.26
C THR A 65 -39.35 20.95 3.80
N ASP A 66 -38.48 21.54 4.64
CA ASP A 66 -37.55 22.62 4.23
C ASP A 66 -36.35 22.08 3.43
N ILE A 67 -36.60 21.72 2.16
CA ILE A 67 -35.61 21.14 1.25
C ILE A 67 -35.32 22.09 0.09
N THR A 68 -34.07 22.51 -0.01
CA THR A 68 -33.51 23.18 -1.20
C THR A 68 -32.77 22.17 -2.07
N ALA A 69 -33.08 22.14 -3.37
CA ALA A 69 -32.57 21.12 -4.27
C ALA A 69 -31.98 21.71 -5.56
N TYR A 70 -30.88 21.13 -6.06
CA TYR A 70 -30.23 21.56 -7.30
C TYR A 70 -30.03 20.40 -8.29
N GLU A 71 -30.38 20.62 -9.55
CA GLU A 71 -30.14 19.67 -10.65
C GLU A 71 -29.52 20.40 -11.84
N LEU A 72 -28.45 19.85 -12.42
CA LEU A 72 -27.81 20.46 -13.59
C LEU A 72 -28.47 20.03 -14.91
N ASP A 73 -28.92 18.78 -14.99
CA ASP A 73 -29.51 18.17 -16.16
C ASP A 73 -31.01 18.49 -16.25
N TYR A 74 -31.30 19.48 -17.09
CA TYR A 74 -32.65 19.98 -17.34
C TYR A 74 -33.63 18.89 -17.83
N SER A 75 -33.13 17.76 -18.36
CA SER A 75 -33.99 16.67 -18.83
C SER A 75 -34.83 16.01 -17.71
N PHE A 76 -34.42 16.16 -16.44
CA PHE A 76 -35.18 15.65 -15.30
C PHE A 76 -36.33 16.57 -14.86
N GLU A 77 -36.40 17.82 -15.35
CA GLU A 77 -37.34 18.83 -14.83
C GLU A 77 -38.79 18.34 -14.84
N LYS A 78 -39.25 17.84 -15.97
CA LYS A 78 -40.65 17.40 -16.12
C LYS A 78 -41.01 16.30 -15.12
N ALA A 79 -40.10 15.33 -14.91
CA ALA A 79 -40.34 14.22 -14.00
C ALA A 79 -40.26 14.67 -12.53
N LEU A 80 -39.28 15.51 -12.18
CA LEU A 80 -39.10 16.01 -10.82
C LEU A 80 -40.24 16.93 -10.39
N ARG A 81 -40.69 17.88 -11.23
CA ARG A 81 -41.86 18.73 -10.93
C ARG A 81 -43.14 17.93 -10.73
N LYS A 82 -43.31 16.84 -11.49
CA LYS A 82 -44.45 15.94 -11.34
C LYS A 82 -44.39 15.16 -10.03
N ASN A 83 -43.21 14.67 -9.65
CA ASN A 83 -43.03 13.81 -8.47
C ASN A 83 -42.90 14.60 -7.15
N PHE A 84 -42.46 15.87 -7.22
CA PHE A 84 -42.18 16.73 -6.08
C PHE A 84 -42.73 18.15 -6.33
N PRO A 85 -44.06 18.31 -6.49
CA PRO A 85 -44.67 19.58 -6.89
C PRO A 85 -44.46 20.71 -5.87
N ASP A 86 -44.33 20.35 -4.59
CA ASP A 86 -44.21 21.31 -3.49
C ASP A 86 -42.75 21.69 -3.16
N LEU A 87 -41.77 21.10 -3.83
CA LEU A 87 -40.34 21.36 -3.58
C LEU A 87 -39.78 22.40 -4.56
N THR A 88 -38.95 23.30 -4.02
CA THR A 88 -38.16 24.24 -4.83
C THR A 88 -36.92 23.55 -5.37
N ILE A 89 -36.94 23.20 -6.66
CA ILE A 89 -35.82 22.58 -7.37
C ILE A 89 -35.22 23.59 -8.36
N HIS A 90 -33.94 23.89 -8.21
CA HIS A 90 -33.19 24.78 -9.08
C HIS A 90 -32.46 24.01 -10.19
N TYR A 91 -32.84 24.25 -11.45
CA TYR A 91 -32.22 23.61 -12.62
C TYR A 91 -31.00 24.38 -13.11
N LYS A 92 -29.93 24.42 -12.30
CA LYS A 92 -28.71 25.18 -12.57
C LYS A 92 -27.49 24.59 -11.86
N ASN A 93 -26.29 24.94 -12.31
CA ASN A 93 -25.05 24.51 -11.68
C ASN A 93 -24.87 25.19 -10.30
N ILE A 94 -24.96 24.43 -9.22
CA ILE A 94 -24.77 24.93 -7.85
C ILE A 94 -23.36 25.47 -7.59
N LEU A 95 -22.34 24.96 -8.29
CA LEU A 95 -20.95 25.42 -8.14
C LEU A 95 -20.73 26.84 -8.69
N THR A 96 -21.55 27.29 -9.65
CA THR A 96 -21.50 28.65 -10.20
C THR A 96 -22.67 29.52 -9.76
N SER A 97 -23.70 28.90 -9.16
CA SER A 97 -24.93 29.55 -8.70
C SER A 97 -25.19 29.27 -7.22
N THR A 98 -24.13 29.36 -6.41
CA THR A 98 -24.13 28.98 -5.00
C THR A 98 -25.11 29.81 -4.19
N PRO A 99 -26.00 29.19 -3.38
CA PRO A 99 -26.89 29.92 -2.49
C PRO A 99 -26.14 30.70 -1.40
N LYS A 100 -26.78 31.73 -0.84
CA LYS A 100 -26.22 32.49 0.28
C LYS A 100 -26.63 31.91 1.63
N GLU A 101 -27.78 31.24 1.68
CA GLU A 101 -28.27 30.55 2.87
C GLU A 101 -27.37 29.37 3.26
N LYS A 102 -27.46 29.00 4.55
CA LYS A 102 -26.76 27.86 5.13
C LYS A 102 -27.74 26.83 5.63
N PHE A 103 -27.32 25.58 5.65
CA PHE A 103 -28.16 24.41 5.91
C PHE A 103 -27.68 23.65 7.13
N GLU A 104 -28.60 22.97 7.80
CA GLU A 104 -28.29 22.07 8.91
C GLU A 104 -27.90 20.67 8.42
N ILE A 105 -28.45 20.25 7.28
CA ILE A 105 -28.13 18.99 6.65
C ILE A 105 -27.75 19.23 5.19
N ILE A 106 -26.67 18.61 4.75
CA ILE A 106 -26.33 18.51 3.33
C ILE A 106 -26.14 17.03 3.02
N ILE A 107 -26.93 16.51 2.09
CA ILE A 107 -26.96 15.07 1.78
C ILE A 107 -27.06 14.84 0.28
N GLY A 108 -26.48 13.75 -0.22
CA GLY A 108 -26.64 13.39 -1.63
C GLY A 108 -25.57 12.45 -2.17
N ASN A 109 -25.57 12.33 -3.50
CA ASN A 109 -24.59 11.59 -4.27
C ASN A 109 -24.00 12.50 -5.35
N PRO A 110 -22.87 13.19 -5.07
CA PRO A 110 -22.26 14.12 -6.03
C PRO A 110 -21.71 13.39 -7.27
N PRO A 111 -21.52 14.11 -8.40
CA PRO A 111 -21.07 13.52 -9.67
C PRO A 111 -19.62 13.00 -9.65
N TYR A 112 -19.37 11.91 -10.38
CA TYR A 112 -18.09 11.18 -10.40
C TYR A 112 -17.29 11.47 -11.66
N LEU A 113 -16.57 12.58 -11.67
CA LEU A 113 -15.74 13.01 -12.80
C LEU A 113 -14.31 13.34 -12.38
N GLY A 114 -13.33 12.70 -13.03
CA GLY A 114 -11.92 13.02 -12.82
C GLY A 114 -11.44 14.12 -13.76
N HIS A 115 -10.67 15.07 -13.23
CA HIS A 115 -10.06 16.17 -14.01
C HIS A 115 -9.27 15.68 -15.23
N ASN A 116 -8.58 14.54 -15.11
CA ASN A 116 -7.67 14.04 -16.14
C ASN A 116 -8.33 13.72 -17.48
N TYR A 117 -9.65 13.47 -17.47
CA TYR A 117 -10.43 13.15 -18.66
C TYR A 117 -11.40 14.28 -19.04
N ASN A 118 -11.50 15.33 -18.22
CA ASN A 118 -12.52 16.37 -18.33
C ASN A 118 -11.93 17.78 -18.10
N SER A 119 -10.68 18.02 -18.53
CA SER A 119 -9.95 19.26 -18.18
C SER A 119 -10.68 20.54 -18.59
N GLU A 120 -11.33 20.56 -19.76
CA GLU A 120 -12.09 21.72 -20.25
C GLU A 120 -13.24 22.10 -19.31
N LEU A 121 -14.00 21.10 -18.83
CA LEU A 121 -15.09 21.29 -17.88
C LEU A 121 -14.58 21.94 -16.58
N PHE A 122 -13.44 21.46 -16.07
CA PHE A 122 -12.85 22.03 -14.86
C PHE A 122 -12.37 23.46 -15.08
N GLN A 123 -11.79 23.78 -16.25
CA GLN A 123 -11.39 25.15 -16.57
C GLN A 123 -12.59 26.10 -16.66
N ASP A 124 -13.70 25.66 -17.26
CA ASP A 124 -14.95 26.41 -17.27
C ASP A 124 -15.42 26.74 -15.84
N TYR A 125 -15.44 25.74 -14.96
CA TYR A 125 -15.83 25.92 -13.57
C TYR A 125 -14.88 26.85 -12.80
N ILE A 126 -13.57 26.75 -13.02
CA ILE A 126 -12.58 27.64 -12.40
C ILE A 126 -12.80 29.10 -12.83
N SER A 127 -13.16 29.33 -14.10
CA SER A 127 -13.41 30.68 -14.62
C SER A 127 -14.68 31.33 -14.06
N LYS A 128 -15.66 30.53 -13.66
CA LYS A 128 -17.01 30.98 -13.26
C LYS A 128 -17.30 30.86 -11.76
N SER A 129 -16.45 30.19 -11.00
CA SER A 129 -16.66 29.92 -9.57
C SER A 129 -15.41 30.18 -8.75
N GLU A 130 -15.51 31.11 -7.80
CA GLU A 130 -14.43 31.42 -6.87
C GLU A 130 -14.10 30.22 -5.96
N LEU A 131 -15.09 29.40 -5.60
CA LEU A 131 -14.88 28.15 -4.86
C LEU A 131 -14.05 27.16 -5.66
N CYS A 132 -14.40 26.96 -6.94
CA CYS A 132 -13.66 26.07 -7.82
C CYS A 132 -12.22 26.56 -8.01
N LYS A 133 -12.04 27.87 -8.25
CA LYS A 133 -10.72 28.50 -8.38
C LYS A 133 -9.86 28.32 -7.12
N ARG A 134 -10.43 28.53 -5.93
CA ARG A 134 -9.74 28.42 -4.65
C ARG A 134 -9.23 27.00 -4.36
N TYR A 135 -10.02 26.00 -4.69
CA TYR A 135 -9.73 24.60 -4.33
C TYR A 135 -9.22 23.72 -5.46
N PHE A 136 -9.00 24.29 -6.65
CA PHE A 136 -8.51 23.53 -7.79
C PHE A 136 -7.13 22.91 -7.55
N VAL A 137 -7.02 21.63 -7.90
CA VAL A 137 -5.75 20.90 -7.96
C VAL A 137 -5.81 19.95 -9.16
N GLY A 138 -4.74 19.89 -9.96
CA GLY A 138 -4.66 18.89 -11.04
C GLY A 138 -4.81 17.45 -10.51
N ASN A 139 -5.46 16.58 -11.29
CA ASN A 139 -5.80 15.19 -10.93
C ASN A 139 -6.79 15.06 -9.75
N MET A 140 -7.69 16.02 -9.57
CA MET A 140 -8.79 15.95 -8.60
C MET A 140 -10.06 15.31 -9.18
N ASP A 141 -10.99 14.94 -8.30
CA ASP A 141 -12.32 14.47 -8.66
C ASP A 141 -13.35 15.59 -8.41
N LEU A 142 -14.39 15.69 -9.23
CA LEU A 142 -15.37 16.78 -9.21
C LEU A 142 -16.13 16.86 -7.88
N PHE A 143 -16.47 15.71 -7.30
CA PHE A 143 -17.15 15.65 -6.00
C PHE A 143 -16.34 16.30 -4.86
N TYR A 144 -15.03 16.55 -5.03
CA TYR A 144 -14.26 17.31 -4.03
C TYR A 144 -14.81 18.74 -3.91
N TYR A 145 -15.21 19.38 -5.02
CA TYR A 145 -15.84 20.70 -4.96
C TYR A 145 -17.18 20.66 -4.21
N PHE A 146 -17.96 19.59 -4.37
CA PHE A 146 -19.22 19.41 -3.63
C PHE A 146 -18.97 19.26 -2.13
N ILE A 147 -17.90 18.57 -1.71
CA ILE A 147 -17.52 18.50 -0.29
C ILE A 147 -17.08 19.88 0.22
N HIS A 148 -16.24 20.61 -0.53
CA HIS A 148 -15.86 21.98 -0.17
C HIS A 148 -17.07 22.90 -0.03
N LEU A 149 -17.96 22.89 -1.02
CA LEU A 149 -19.19 23.66 -1.04
C LEU A 149 -20.08 23.30 0.16
N GLY A 150 -20.28 22.01 0.41
CA GLY A 150 -21.08 21.58 1.54
C GLY A 150 -20.50 22.04 2.88
N ILE A 151 -19.18 22.02 3.06
CA ILE A 151 -18.54 22.57 4.26
C ILE A 151 -18.77 24.09 4.41
N GLU A 152 -18.76 24.86 3.31
CA GLU A 152 -19.00 26.32 3.35
C GLU A 152 -20.48 26.68 3.61
N LEU A 153 -21.41 25.85 3.13
CA LEU A 153 -22.85 26.02 3.28
C LEU A 153 -23.43 25.40 4.57
N LEU A 154 -22.65 24.63 5.34
CA LEU A 154 -23.12 24.10 6.62
C LEU A 154 -23.19 25.17 7.72
N LYS A 155 -24.29 25.17 8.48
CA LYS A 155 -24.37 25.85 9.78
C LYS A 155 -23.44 25.16 10.80
N PRO A 156 -22.85 25.88 11.78
CA PRO A 156 -22.12 25.26 12.88
C PRO A 156 -22.95 24.16 13.56
N GLY A 157 -22.36 22.99 13.79
CA GLY A 157 -23.04 21.82 14.35
C GLY A 157 -23.83 20.98 13.33
N GLY A 158 -24.08 21.50 12.13
CA GLY A 158 -24.77 20.79 11.04
C GLY A 158 -23.96 19.64 10.45
N TYR A 159 -24.62 18.79 9.67
CA TYR A 159 -24.10 17.52 9.17
C TYR A 159 -24.05 17.46 7.65
N LEU A 160 -22.93 16.99 7.10
CA LEU A 160 -22.80 16.62 5.70
C LEU A 160 -22.64 15.11 5.58
N SER A 161 -23.42 14.49 4.70
CA SER A 161 -23.32 13.07 4.39
C SER A 161 -23.38 12.82 2.89
N PHE A 162 -22.27 12.37 2.31
CA PHE A 162 -22.21 11.99 0.91
C PHE A 162 -21.81 10.53 0.76
N ILE A 163 -22.34 9.91 -0.29
CA ILE A 163 -21.77 8.70 -0.88
C ILE A 163 -20.80 9.11 -1.98
N THR A 164 -19.56 8.61 -1.92
CA THR A 164 -18.49 8.90 -2.90
C THR A 164 -17.63 7.66 -3.12
N THR A 165 -16.64 7.73 -4.00
CA THR A 165 -15.54 6.74 -3.98
C THR A 165 -14.66 6.95 -2.74
N ASN A 166 -13.95 5.91 -2.28
CA ASN A 166 -13.12 5.94 -1.07
C ASN A 166 -11.68 6.44 -1.31
N TYR A 167 -11.23 6.57 -2.57
CA TYR A 167 -9.82 6.77 -2.92
C TYR A 167 -9.21 8.03 -2.31
N TRP A 168 -10.03 9.07 -2.07
CA TRP A 168 -9.58 10.33 -1.49
C TRP A 168 -9.01 10.17 -0.07
N LEU A 169 -9.41 9.14 0.68
CA LEU A 169 -8.87 8.82 2.00
C LEU A 169 -7.44 8.28 1.94
N SER A 170 -7.11 7.49 0.92
CA SER A 170 -5.77 6.90 0.74
C SER A 170 -4.78 7.84 0.06
N LYS A 171 -5.26 8.83 -0.70
CA LYS A 171 -4.46 9.87 -1.37
C LYS A 171 -3.72 10.79 -0.37
N SER A 172 -2.55 11.32 -0.77
CA SER A 172 -1.68 12.19 0.06
C SER A 172 -1.38 13.52 -0.65
N LYS A 173 -0.60 14.42 -0.04
CA LYS A 173 -0.37 15.81 -0.53
C LYS A 173 0.07 15.95 -2.00
N LYS A 174 0.61 14.89 -2.61
CA LYS A 174 1.05 14.88 -4.02
C LYS A 174 -0.06 14.59 -5.05
N THR A 175 -1.33 14.56 -4.64
CA THR A 175 -2.48 14.29 -5.52
C THR A 175 -3.49 15.44 -5.49
N GLY A 176 -4.58 15.32 -6.26
CA GLY A 176 -5.70 16.27 -6.28
C GLY A 176 -6.44 16.53 -4.95
N ILE A 177 -5.94 16.02 -3.82
CA ILE A 177 -6.57 16.10 -2.48
C ILE A 177 -5.96 17.19 -1.59
N LYS A 178 -4.95 17.93 -2.10
CA LYS A 178 -4.12 18.86 -1.34
C LYS A 178 -4.90 19.82 -0.44
N HIS A 179 -6.07 20.29 -0.87
CA HIS A 179 -6.89 21.24 -0.12
C HIS A 179 -8.06 20.59 0.65
N LEU A 180 -8.58 19.45 0.20
CA LEU A 180 -9.80 18.86 0.76
C LEU A 180 -9.61 18.39 2.21
N LYS A 181 -8.56 17.60 2.46
CA LYS A 181 -8.31 17.07 3.82
C LYS A 181 -8.04 18.18 4.83
N PRO A 182 -7.16 19.17 4.57
CA PRO A 182 -7.01 20.33 5.44
C PRO A 182 -8.35 21.03 5.71
N HIS A 183 -9.14 21.31 4.67
CA HIS A 183 -10.43 21.99 4.85
C HIS A 183 -11.39 21.18 5.75
N ILE A 184 -11.47 19.85 5.57
CA ILE A 184 -12.24 18.98 6.46
C ILE A 184 -11.70 19.07 7.90
N LEU A 185 -10.39 18.99 8.11
CA LEU A 185 -9.80 19.01 9.45
C LEU A 185 -9.97 20.34 10.17
N ASP A 186 -9.93 21.45 9.43
CA ASP A 186 -10.05 22.79 9.99
C ASP A 186 -11.51 23.10 10.35
N GLU A 187 -12.45 22.67 9.51
CA GLU A 187 -13.84 23.11 9.58
C GLU A 187 -14.81 22.05 10.13
N CYS A 188 -14.46 20.76 10.10
CA CYS A 188 -15.37 19.67 10.42
C CYS A 188 -14.75 18.58 11.29
N TYR A 189 -15.59 17.82 11.97
CA TYR A 189 -15.24 16.51 12.52
C TYR A 189 -15.66 15.41 11.55
N LEU A 190 -14.79 14.44 11.29
CA LEU A 190 -15.20 13.18 10.67
C LEU A 190 -15.81 12.28 11.76
N LEU A 191 -17.13 12.12 11.77
CA LEU A 191 -17.82 11.37 12.82
C LEU A 191 -17.99 9.90 12.49
N GLN A 192 -18.22 9.60 11.22
CA GLN A 192 -18.48 8.23 10.78
C GLN A 192 -17.92 7.99 9.38
N TYR A 193 -17.38 6.79 9.20
CA TYR A 193 -16.97 6.26 7.90
C TYR A 193 -17.59 4.88 7.69
N ILE A 194 -18.24 4.70 6.56
CA ILE A 194 -18.91 3.47 6.16
C ILE A 194 -18.20 2.96 4.90
N ASP A 195 -17.44 1.87 5.05
CA ASP A 195 -16.74 1.22 3.96
C ASP A 195 -17.68 0.29 3.19
N LEU A 196 -17.95 0.65 1.93
CA LEU A 196 -18.79 -0.08 0.99
C LEU A 196 -17.95 -0.66 -0.16
N SER A 197 -16.62 -0.68 -0.04
CA SER A 197 -15.69 -1.11 -1.09
C SER A 197 -15.94 -2.53 -1.60
N LYS A 198 -16.59 -3.36 -0.77
CA LYS A 198 -16.93 -4.75 -1.09
C LYS A 198 -18.32 -4.93 -1.70
N LEU A 199 -19.12 -3.88 -1.83
CA LEU A 199 -20.44 -3.92 -2.48
C LEU A 199 -20.37 -3.37 -3.90
N LYS A 200 -21.03 -4.07 -4.83
CA LYS A 200 -21.31 -3.56 -6.17
C LYS A 200 -22.62 -2.78 -6.15
N LEU A 201 -22.56 -1.50 -5.79
CA LEU A 201 -23.75 -0.64 -5.67
C LEU A 201 -24.27 -0.13 -7.01
N PHE A 202 -23.35 0.11 -7.94
CA PHE A 202 -23.63 0.78 -9.21
C PHE A 202 -23.22 -0.12 -10.37
N PRO A 203 -24.18 -0.82 -11.03
CA PRO A 203 -23.87 -1.74 -12.11
C PRO A 203 -23.10 -1.10 -13.28
N GLN A 204 -23.36 0.18 -13.53
CA GLN A 204 -22.74 0.96 -14.60
C GLN A 204 -21.33 1.47 -14.27
N ALA A 205 -20.85 1.28 -13.04
CA ALA A 205 -19.57 1.81 -12.56
C ALA A 205 -18.68 0.70 -11.98
N LEU A 206 -18.29 -0.24 -12.85
CA LEU A 206 -17.43 -1.37 -12.49
C LEU A 206 -16.09 -0.89 -11.90
N GLY A 207 -15.71 -1.46 -10.75
CA GLY A 207 -14.43 -1.17 -10.09
C GLY A 207 -14.42 0.08 -9.19
N GLN A 208 -15.57 0.74 -8.97
CA GLN A 208 -15.67 1.80 -7.97
C GLN A 208 -15.77 1.23 -6.55
N GLU A 209 -14.79 1.56 -5.71
CA GLU A 209 -14.88 1.32 -4.28
C GLU A 209 -15.58 2.52 -3.61
N ASN A 210 -16.79 2.31 -3.13
CA ASN A 210 -17.63 3.37 -2.57
C ASN A 210 -17.52 3.46 -1.04
N CYS A 211 -17.86 4.62 -0.50
CA CYS A 211 -18.03 4.85 0.91
C CYS A 211 -19.10 5.90 1.19
N ILE A 212 -19.70 5.84 2.38
CA ILE A 212 -20.48 6.95 2.95
C ILE A 212 -19.67 7.52 4.11
N PHE A 213 -19.65 8.83 4.27
CA PHE A 213 -19.03 9.47 5.42
C PHE A 213 -19.92 10.58 5.97
N VAL A 214 -19.83 10.81 7.28
CA VAL A 214 -20.57 11.88 7.96
C VAL A 214 -19.58 12.88 8.55
N LEU A 215 -19.66 14.13 8.09
CA LEU A 215 -18.96 15.27 8.67
C LEU A 215 -19.91 16.08 9.54
N GLN A 216 -19.40 16.65 10.63
CA GLN A 216 -20.10 17.65 11.41
C GLN A 216 -19.33 18.96 11.41
N LYS A 217 -19.98 20.08 11.08
CA LYS A 217 -19.35 21.40 11.11
C LYS A 217 -18.97 21.79 12.53
N LYS A 218 -17.72 22.19 12.75
CA LYS A 218 -17.26 22.70 14.04
C LYS A 218 -17.90 24.04 14.35
N ASN A 219 -18.22 24.26 15.62
CA ASN A 219 -18.48 25.61 16.11
C ASN A 219 -17.17 26.29 16.57
N GLU A 220 -17.21 27.60 16.84
CA GLU A 220 -16.01 28.36 17.25
C GLU A 220 -15.43 27.88 18.59
N ARG A 221 -16.28 27.38 19.50
CA ARG A 221 -15.81 26.78 20.76
C ARG A 221 -15.01 25.50 20.49
N ASP A 222 -15.49 24.64 19.61
CA ASP A 222 -14.84 23.39 19.22
C ASP A 222 -13.46 23.65 18.61
N LYS A 223 -13.37 24.64 17.72
CA LYS A 223 -12.10 25.09 17.11
C LYS A 223 -11.12 25.59 18.17
N ARG A 224 -11.59 26.45 19.10
CA ARG A 224 -10.76 27.01 20.18
C ARG A 224 -10.24 25.94 21.14
N LEU A 225 -11.11 25.01 21.56
CA LEU A 225 -10.75 23.95 22.51
C LEU A 225 -10.02 22.77 21.87
N LYS A 226 -9.93 22.72 20.54
CA LYS A 226 -9.33 21.61 19.78
C LYS A 226 -9.89 20.26 20.22
N LEU A 227 -11.22 20.18 20.41
CA LEU A 227 -11.86 18.96 20.91
C LEU A 227 -11.58 17.79 19.96
N ASN A 228 -11.34 16.63 20.53
CA ASN A 228 -11.15 15.39 19.78
C ASN A 228 -12.48 14.61 19.69
N LYS A 229 -12.72 13.97 18.54
CA LYS A 229 -13.89 13.10 18.32
C LYS A 229 -13.43 11.71 17.87
N LYS A 230 -14.05 10.68 18.42
CA LYS A 230 -13.88 9.30 17.95
C LYS A 230 -14.61 9.12 16.63
N ILE A 231 -14.08 8.25 15.77
CA ILE A 231 -14.63 7.98 14.44
C ILE A 231 -15.35 6.62 14.47
N LYS A 232 -16.65 6.62 14.20
CA LYS A 232 -17.44 5.38 14.09
C LYS A 232 -17.18 4.73 12.73
N ILE A 233 -16.92 3.43 12.73
CA ILE A 233 -16.69 2.64 11.51
C ILE A 233 -17.82 1.65 11.32
N ILE A 234 -18.34 1.58 10.10
CA ILE A 234 -19.15 0.47 9.61
C ILE A 234 -18.41 -0.13 8.42
N GLN A 235 -17.97 -1.37 8.53
CA GLN A 235 -17.22 -2.05 7.47
C GLN A 235 -18.04 -3.21 6.93
N VAL A 236 -18.53 -3.07 5.69
CA VAL A 236 -19.28 -4.13 5.03
C VAL A 236 -18.33 -5.25 4.61
N ASN A 237 -18.66 -6.48 4.99
CA ASN A 237 -17.94 -7.68 4.61
C ASN A 237 -18.95 -8.64 4.00
N PRO A 238 -18.98 -8.78 2.66
CA PRO A 238 -19.95 -9.63 2.00
C PRO A 238 -19.73 -11.07 2.46
N ASN A 239 -20.72 -11.59 3.19
CA ASN A 239 -20.78 -12.97 3.61
C ASN A 239 -22.00 -13.58 2.93
N ARG A 240 -21.84 -13.91 1.64
CA ARG A 240 -22.90 -14.47 0.79
C ARG A 240 -22.30 -15.44 -0.21
N ASN A 241 -23.07 -16.45 -0.57
CA ASN A 241 -22.84 -17.19 -1.81
C ASN A 241 -23.38 -16.34 -2.98
N PRO A 242 -22.54 -15.88 -3.93
CA PRO A 242 -23.01 -15.06 -5.06
C PRO A 242 -23.99 -15.79 -5.99
N GLN A 243 -24.11 -17.11 -5.89
CA GLN A 243 -25.06 -17.92 -6.66
C GLN A 243 -26.49 -17.89 -6.09
N GLU A 244 -26.66 -17.48 -4.82
CA GLU A 244 -27.96 -17.54 -4.13
C GLU A 244 -28.72 -16.21 -4.13
N LEU A 245 -28.02 -15.08 -4.21
CA LEU A 245 -28.59 -13.74 -4.19
C LEU A 245 -27.93 -12.92 -5.30
N CYS A 246 -28.66 -12.07 -6.02
CA CYS A 246 -28.01 -11.10 -6.89
C CYS A 246 -27.41 -9.92 -6.08
N ASP A 247 -26.52 -9.12 -6.68
CA ASP A 247 -25.89 -7.97 -6.00
C ASP A 247 -26.94 -6.99 -5.43
N THR A 248 -28.00 -6.71 -6.20
CA THR A 248 -29.06 -5.75 -5.80
C THR A 248 -29.84 -6.21 -4.57
N GLU A 249 -30.25 -7.48 -4.54
CA GLU A 249 -31.00 -8.05 -3.40
C GLU A 249 -30.14 -8.10 -2.14
N TYR A 250 -28.87 -8.50 -2.29
CA TYR A 250 -27.94 -8.53 -1.18
C TYR A 250 -27.67 -7.13 -0.62
N ASN A 251 -27.42 -6.16 -1.48
CA ASN A 251 -27.24 -4.78 -1.05
C ASN A 251 -28.47 -4.29 -0.29
N ARG A 252 -29.69 -4.55 -0.80
CA ARG A 252 -30.94 -4.19 -0.12
C ARG A 252 -31.04 -4.82 1.28
N LEU A 253 -30.73 -6.12 1.40
CA LEU A 253 -30.69 -6.82 2.70
C LEU A 253 -29.71 -6.14 3.66
N VAL A 254 -28.48 -5.87 3.21
CA VAL A 254 -27.45 -5.22 4.03
C VAL A 254 -27.91 -3.85 4.53
N PHE A 255 -28.45 -3.00 3.64
CA PHE A 255 -28.90 -1.65 4.01
C PHE A 255 -30.16 -1.66 4.90
N ASN A 256 -31.05 -2.64 4.76
CA ASN A 256 -32.18 -2.83 5.68
C ASN A 256 -31.68 -3.19 7.08
N LEU A 257 -30.74 -4.14 7.19
CA LEU A 257 -30.12 -4.51 8.47
C LEU A 257 -29.34 -3.36 9.09
N LEU A 258 -28.67 -2.54 8.27
CA LEU A 258 -27.98 -1.33 8.72
C LEU A 258 -28.96 -0.32 9.31
N SER A 259 -30.10 -0.10 8.65
CA SER A 259 -31.13 0.87 9.06
C SER A 259 -31.83 0.46 10.36
N ASN A 260 -32.03 -0.84 10.58
CA ASN A 260 -32.67 -1.37 11.79
C ASN A 260 -31.72 -1.46 13.00
N GLY A 261 -30.44 -1.11 12.82
CA GLY A 261 -29.44 -1.20 13.89
C GLY A 261 -29.02 -2.63 14.26
N SER A 262 -29.54 -3.65 13.58
CA SER A 262 -29.28 -5.06 13.86
C SER A 262 -27.79 -5.39 13.75
N ASN A 263 -27.29 -6.28 14.61
CA ASN A 263 -26.00 -6.93 14.39
C ASN A 263 -26.15 -8.02 13.31
N SER A 264 -25.16 -8.16 12.45
CA SER A 264 -25.18 -9.12 11.35
C SER A 264 -23.76 -9.51 10.96
N GLY A 265 -23.57 -10.74 10.46
CA GLY A 265 -22.30 -11.17 9.88
C GLY A 265 -21.92 -10.45 8.58
N HIS A 266 -22.81 -9.64 8.00
CA HIS A 266 -22.56 -8.91 6.75
C HIS A 266 -21.79 -7.59 6.93
N PHE A 267 -21.68 -7.07 8.15
CA PHE A 267 -20.92 -5.85 8.43
C PHE A 267 -20.43 -5.82 9.88
N LYS A 268 -19.42 -5.01 10.14
CA LYS A 268 -18.82 -4.83 11.47
C LYS A 268 -18.99 -3.38 11.88
N ARG A 269 -19.37 -3.14 13.14
CA ARG A 269 -19.41 -1.80 13.74
C ARG A 269 -18.35 -1.72 14.83
N TYR A 270 -17.50 -0.70 14.77
CA TYR A 270 -16.47 -0.47 15.79
C TYR A 270 -16.05 0.99 15.81
N LEU A 271 -15.37 1.41 16.87
CA LEU A 271 -14.68 2.70 16.91
C LEU A 271 -13.29 2.54 16.30
N SER A 272 -12.92 3.44 15.40
CA SER A 272 -11.54 3.53 14.95
C SER A 272 -10.66 3.92 16.12
N ALA A 273 -9.50 3.28 16.19
CA ALA A 273 -8.42 3.67 17.07
C ALA A 273 -7.79 5.02 16.62
N THR A 274 -7.94 5.36 15.33
CA THR A 274 -7.65 6.68 14.79
C THR A 274 -8.78 7.63 15.16
N THR A 275 -8.46 8.68 15.92
CA THR A 275 -9.36 9.78 16.25
C THR A 275 -9.21 10.94 15.27
N HIS A 276 -10.08 11.94 15.34
CA HIS A 276 -9.97 13.14 14.51
C HIS A 276 -8.60 13.83 14.66
N ASN A 277 -8.05 13.87 15.87
CA ASN A 277 -6.76 14.52 16.12
C ASN A 277 -5.55 13.75 15.54
N ASP A 278 -5.72 12.47 15.25
CA ASP A 278 -4.67 11.65 14.61
C ASP A 278 -4.64 11.83 13.07
N LEU A 279 -5.65 12.49 12.51
CA LEU A 279 -5.75 12.73 11.07
C LEU A 279 -4.86 13.91 10.65
N GLU A 280 -4.05 13.68 9.61
CA GLU A 280 -3.20 14.72 9.02
C GLU A 280 -3.66 15.09 7.60
N GLY A 281 -3.63 16.38 7.28
CA GLY A 281 -4.09 16.90 5.98
C GLY A 281 -3.24 16.47 4.78
N ASN A 282 -2.01 15.99 5.02
CA ASN A 282 -1.05 15.60 3.99
C ASN A 282 -0.80 14.09 3.90
N ARG A 283 -1.43 13.26 4.74
CA ARG A 283 -1.24 11.79 4.79
C ARG A 283 -2.51 11.02 4.43
N SER A 284 -2.33 9.73 4.18
CA SER A 284 -3.45 8.78 4.05
C SER A 284 -4.15 8.62 5.40
N TRP A 285 -5.49 8.54 5.40
CA TRP A 285 -6.27 8.32 6.62
C TRP A 285 -6.54 6.82 6.79
N ASN A 286 -5.94 6.21 7.81
CA ASN A 286 -6.14 4.79 8.13
C ASN A 286 -7.32 4.63 9.10
N LEU A 287 -8.54 4.72 8.56
CA LEU A 287 -9.76 4.71 9.38
C LEU A 287 -10.19 3.29 9.81
N LEU A 288 -9.90 2.28 8.98
CA LEU A 288 -10.20 0.87 9.23
C LEU A 288 -9.15 0.24 10.17
N TYR A 289 -9.04 0.80 11.37
CA TYR A 289 -8.06 0.42 12.38
C TYR A 289 -8.75 0.27 13.74
N PRO A 290 -9.24 -0.94 14.08
CA PRO A 290 -9.93 -1.20 15.34
C PRO A 290 -9.01 -1.05 16.56
N MET A 291 -9.58 -0.73 17.73
CA MET A 291 -8.81 -0.57 18.97
C MET A 291 -8.06 -1.85 19.37
N GLU A 292 -8.72 -3.01 19.32
CA GLU A 292 -8.10 -4.31 19.66
C GLU A 292 -6.86 -4.61 18.78
N VAL A 293 -6.93 -4.20 17.50
CA VAL A 293 -5.81 -4.34 16.56
C VAL A 293 -4.69 -3.35 16.90
N LYS A 294 -5.05 -2.12 17.31
CA LYS A 294 -4.08 -1.12 17.77
C LYS A 294 -3.36 -1.58 19.03
N ASP A 295 -4.08 -2.11 20.02
CA ASP A 295 -3.48 -2.55 21.28
C ASP A 295 -2.42 -3.62 21.05
N LEU A 296 -2.71 -4.61 20.18
CA LEU A 296 -1.73 -5.63 19.80
C LEU A 296 -0.57 -5.07 18.97
N THR A 297 -0.85 -4.13 18.08
CA THR A 297 0.19 -3.45 17.27
C THR A 297 1.13 -2.63 18.15
N ASP A 298 0.58 -1.87 19.09
CA ASP A 298 1.34 -1.06 20.04
C ASP A 298 2.18 -1.95 20.95
N LYS A 299 1.64 -3.10 21.38
CA LYS A 299 2.38 -4.12 22.13
C LYS A 299 3.63 -4.57 21.37
N ILE A 300 3.50 -4.91 20.08
CA ILE A 300 4.66 -5.27 19.24
C ILE A 300 5.65 -4.09 19.13
N GLU A 301 5.14 -2.87 18.92
CA GLU A 301 5.97 -1.67 18.78
C GLU A 301 6.76 -1.32 20.05
N GLN A 302 6.28 -1.68 21.25
CA GLN A 302 7.04 -1.49 22.50
C GLN A 302 8.39 -2.20 22.47
N PHE A 303 8.44 -3.44 21.97
CA PHE A 303 9.69 -4.21 21.82
C PHE A 303 10.65 -3.63 20.77
N CYS A 304 10.21 -2.63 20.00
CA CYS A 304 10.99 -1.99 18.93
C CYS A 304 11.54 -0.62 19.36
N ILE A 305 11.30 -0.21 20.61
CA ILE A 305 11.77 1.08 21.14
C ILE A 305 13.29 1.05 21.36
N LYS A 306 13.96 2.06 20.82
CA LYS A 306 15.37 2.37 21.03
C LYS A 306 15.54 3.87 21.16
N ASN A 307 16.22 4.33 22.21
CA ASN A 307 16.41 5.76 22.50
C ASN A 307 15.08 6.53 22.53
N CYS A 308 14.10 6.02 23.27
CA CYS A 308 12.76 6.61 23.47
C CYS A 308 11.92 6.81 22.18
N ARG A 309 12.25 6.11 21.09
CA ARG A 309 11.43 6.08 19.88
C ARG A 309 11.41 4.69 19.25
N ILE A 310 10.37 4.40 18.47
CA ILE A 310 10.28 3.17 17.68
C ILE A 310 11.35 3.21 16.58
N SER A 311 12.12 2.13 16.46
CA SER A 311 13.06 1.94 15.34
C SER A 311 12.33 1.32 14.16
N TYR A 312 12.55 1.86 12.96
CA TYR A 312 11.93 1.38 11.73
C TYR A 312 12.95 0.82 10.75
N LEU A 313 12.49 0.09 9.74
CA LEU A 313 13.36 -0.50 8.70
C LEU A 313 14.30 0.53 8.05
N LYS A 314 13.84 1.78 7.85
CA LYS A 314 14.67 2.87 7.31
C LYS A 314 15.89 3.22 8.15
N ASP A 315 15.88 2.94 9.46
CA ASP A 315 16.97 3.29 10.36
C ASP A 315 18.17 2.33 10.15
N TYR A 316 17.89 1.11 9.66
CA TYR A 316 18.87 0.07 9.42
C TYR A 316 19.26 -0.07 7.95
N PHE A 317 18.33 0.15 7.02
CA PHE A 317 18.53 -0.16 5.60
C PHE A 317 18.17 0.99 4.65
N LEU A 318 18.86 0.99 3.51
CA LEU A 318 18.51 1.71 2.31
C LEU A 318 17.91 0.74 1.30
N ILE A 319 16.64 0.95 0.92
CA ILE A 319 15.99 0.08 -0.06
C ILE A 319 16.33 0.56 -1.48
N ARG A 320 16.83 -0.31 -2.35
CA ARG A 320 17.16 0.02 -3.75
C ARG A 320 16.74 -1.08 -4.71
N ASN A 321 16.30 -0.70 -5.90
CA ASN A 321 16.01 -1.66 -6.97
C ASN A 321 17.31 -2.34 -7.42
N GLY A 322 17.17 -3.54 -7.98
CA GLY A 322 18.21 -4.19 -8.76
C GLY A 322 18.55 -3.45 -10.05
N LEU A 323 19.18 -4.16 -10.97
CA LEU A 323 19.75 -3.61 -12.18
C LEU A 323 18.67 -3.18 -13.20
N ILE A 324 18.90 -2.02 -13.81
CA ILE A 324 18.19 -1.54 -15.01
C ILE A 324 19.25 -1.44 -16.09
N PHE A 325 19.14 -2.28 -17.12
CA PHE A 325 20.01 -2.20 -18.30
C PHE A 325 19.54 -1.12 -19.26
N ILE A 326 20.39 -0.78 -20.22
CA ILE A 326 20.03 0.14 -21.31
C ILE A 326 18.94 -0.50 -22.18
N LYS A 327 19.18 -1.77 -22.53
CA LYS A 327 18.34 -2.65 -23.36
C LYS A 327 18.45 -4.06 -22.81
N ASP A 328 17.32 -4.63 -22.40
CA ASP A 328 17.27 -5.95 -21.74
C ASP A 328 17.71 -7.08 -22.68
N ASP A 329 17.31 -7.02 -23.95
CA ASP A 329 17.63 -7.96 -25.03
C ASP A 329 19.12 -8.02 -25.40
N ILE A 330 19.88 -6.96 -25.13
CA ILE A 330 21.33 -6.90 -25.38
C ILE A 330 22.13 -7.28 -24.13
N PHE A 331 21.69 -6.85 -22.95
CA PHE A 331 22.46 -7.06 -21.71
C PHE A 331 22.10 -8.34 -20.96
N ILE A 332 20.97 -8.98 -21.28
CA ILE A 332 20.51 -10.21 -20.63
C ILE A 332 20.59 -11.35 -21.65
N LEU A 333 21.76 -11.99 -21.70
CA LEU A 333 22.06 -13.05 -22.63
C LEU A 333 21.22 -14.29 -22.33
N GLN A 334 20.43 -14.70 -23.32
CA GLN A 334 19.61 -15.91 -23.33
C GLN A 334 20.41 -17.08 -23.91
N GLU A 335 20.37 -18.22 -23.21
CA GLU A 335 21.02 -19.45 -23.68
C GLU A 335 20.45 -19.88 -25.04
N LYS A 336 21.32 -20.36 -25.93
CA LYS A 336 21.02 -20.79 -27.31
C LYS A 336 20.63 -19.68 -28.29
N GLU A 337 20.33 -18.47 -27.81
CA GLU A 337 20.01 -17.32 -28.68
C GLU A 337 21.20 -16.37 -28.81
N THR A 338 21.76 -15.95 -27.68
CA THR A 338 22.83 -14.93 -27.62
C THR A 338 24.09 -15.43 -26.93
N ILE A 339 23.98 -16.53 -26.19
CA ILE A 339 25.11 -17.20 -25.53
C ILE A 339 24.94 -18.73 -25.57
N ILE A 340 26.04 -19.45 -25.75
CA ILE A 340 26.12 -20.92 -25.63
C ILE A 340 27.02 -21.26 -24.44
N HIS A 341 26.64 -22.28 -23.67
CA HIS A 341 27.43 -22.81 -22.56
C HIS A 341 27.68 -24.31 -22.80
N GLU A 342 28.93 -24.66 -23.10
CA GLU A 342 29.36 -26.03 -23.41
C GLU A 342 30.70 -26.32 -22.73
N ASN A 343 30.85 -27.51 -22.14
CA ASN A 343 32.10 -27.97 -21.50
C ASN A 343 32.74 -26.96 -20.51
N GLY A 344 31.92 -26.14 -19.83
CA GLY A 344 32.38 -25.12 -18.88
C GLY A 344 32.93 -23.83 -19.52
N GLY A 345 32.82 -23.69 -20.85
CA GLY A 345 33.13 -22.48 -21.59
C GLY A 345 31.87 -21.76 -22.07
N PHE A 346 31.96 -20.44 -22.23
CA PHE A 346 30.89 -19.62 -22.81
C PHE A 346 31.30 -19.08 -24.17
N SER A 347 30.37 -19.10 -25.12
CA SER A 347 30.52 -18.44 -26.42
C SER A 347 29.39 -17.44 -26.64
N ILE A 348 29.69 -16.23 -27.11
CA ILE A 348 28.72 -15.15 -27.33
C ILE A 348 28.46 -14.95 -28.82
N LYS A 349 27.23 -14.57 -29.19
CA LYS A 349 26.85 -14.36 -30.60
C LYS A 349 27.29 -12.97 -31.10
N ILE A 350 28.19 -12.91 -32.07
CA ILE A 350 28.66 -11.68 -32.73
C ILE A 350 28.36 -11.78 -34.22
N ASP A 351 27.62 -10.80 -34.75
CA ASP A 351 26.98 -10.81 -36.08
C ASP A 351 26.09 -12.05 -36.29
N ASP A 352 26.67 -13.21 -36.63
CA ASP A 352 25.97 -14.50 -36.69
C ASP A 352 26.77 -15.71 -36.15
N ASP A 353 28.01 -15.49 -35.71
CA ASP A 353 28.90 -16.54 -35.23
C ASP A 353 28.99 -16.54 -33.70
N PHE A 354 29.18 -17.72 -33.11
CA PHE A 354 29.43 -17.87 -31.68
C PHE A 354 30.94 -17.86 -31.39
N ILE A 355 31.41 -16.81 -30.75
CA ILE A 355 32.82 -16.61 -30.43
C ILE A 355 33.08 -16.98 -28.97
N GLN A 356 34.06 -17.85 -28.73
CA GLN A 356 34.43 -18.33 -27.40
C GLN A 356 35.04 -17.21 -26.54
N LEU A 357 34.49 -17.03 -25.33
CA LEU A 357 34.95 -16.05 -24.36
C LEU A 357 36.14 -16.56 -23.55
N ASN A 358 37.10 -15.67 -23.31
CA ASN A 358 38.22 -15.98 -22.42
C ASN A 358 37.78 -15.96 -20.94
N LYS A 359 38.63 -16.47 -20.03
CA LYS A 359 38.30 -16.57 -18.59
C LYS A 359 37.95 -15.21 -17.95
N LYS A 360 38.62 -14.12 -18.33
CA LYS A 360 38.34 -12.77 -17.79
C LYS A 360 36.97 -12.27 -18.26
N GLU A 361 36.61 -12.53 -19.50
CA GLU A 361 35.30 -12.18 -20.07
C GLU A 361 34.17 -12.97 -19.43
N GLN A 362 34.36 -14.28 -19.22
CA GLN A 362 33.39 -15.12 -18.53
C GLN A 362 33.06 -14.58 -17.12
N MET A 363 34.02 -13.97 -16.42
CA MET A 363 33.76 -13.34 -15.11
C MET A 363 32.81 -12.14 -15.16
N ARG A 364 32.57 -11.55 -16.35
CA ARG A 364 31.61 -10.46 -16.57
C ARG A 364 30.17 -10.96 -16.78
N LEU A 365 29.99 -12.26 -16.97
CA LEU A 365 28.68 -12.90 -17.08
C LEU A 365 28.15 -13.25 -15.68
N LYS A 366 27.03 -12.66 -15.29
CA LYS A 366 26.41 -12.87 -13.98
C LYS A 366 25.01 -13.46 -14.14
N LYS A 367 24.71 -14.59 -13.49
CA LYS A 367 23.34 -15.11 -13.44
C LYS A 367 22.40 -14.02 -12.93
N LEU A 368 21.36 -13.72 -13.69
CA LEU A 368 20.42 -12.63 -13.41
C LEU A 368 19.05 -13.18 -13.05
N TYR A 369 18.52 -12.75 -11.92
CA TYR A 369 17.26 -13.22 -11.37
C TYR A 369 16.13 -12.19 -11.49
N LYS A 370 14.89 -12.67 -11.50
CA LYS A 370 13.67 -11.85 -11.38
C LYS A 370 13.01 -12.05 -10.02
N SER A 371 12.03 -11.22 -9.69
CA SER A 371 11.27 -11.35 -8.44
C SER A 371 10.56 -12.69 -8.29
N SER A 372 10.22 -13.36 -9.40
CA SER A 372 9.59 -14.69 -9.42
C SER A 372 10.48 -15.80 -8.87
N SER A 373 11.79 -15.59 -8.79
CA SER A 373 12.74 -16.56 -8.21
C SER A 373 12.82 -16.49 -6.69
N ILE A 374 12.29 -15.43 -6.07
CA ILE A 374 12.45 -15.18 -4.63
C ILE A 374 11.50 -16.07 -3.84
N GLN A 375 12.02 -16.70 -2.78
CA GLN A 375 11.25 -17.44 -1.79
C GLN A 375 11.65 -16.98 -0.38
N LYS A 376 10.86 -17.35 0.64
CA LYS A 376 11.25 -17.05 2.02
C LYS A 376 12.60 -17.68 2.31
N TYR A 377 13.48 -16.94 2.98
CA TYR A 377 14.83 -17.37 3.35
C TYR A 377 15.80 -17.66 2.18
N GLY A 378 15.45 -17.35 0.92
CA GLY A 378 16.34 -17.63 -0.20
C GLY A 378 15.77 -17.30 -1.59
N TYR A 379 16.21 -18.05 -2.58
CA TYR A 379 15.74 -17.96 -3.97
C TYR A 379 15.91 -19.32 -4.66
N ILE A 380 15.23 -19.51 -5.79
CA ILE A 380 15.35 -20.71 -6.62
C ILE A 380 16.58 -20.53 -7.54
N LYS A 381 17.68 -21.24 -7.26
CA LYS A 381 18.98 -21.05 -7.92
C LYS A 381 18.94 -21.25 -9.44
N ASP A 382 18.13 -22.19 -9.91
CA ASP A 382 18.00 -22.52 -11.33
C ASP A 382 17.00 -21.64 -12.08
N ALA A 383 16.23 -20.81 -11.38
CA ALA A 383 15.25 -19.89 -11.97
C ALA A 383 15.87 -18.54 -12.39
N TYR A 384 17.07 -18.55 -12.96
CA TYR A 384 17.68 -17.35 -13.53
C TYR A 384 17.04 -17.03 -14.90
N LYS A 385 16.90 -15.73 -15.21
CA LYS A 385 16.37 -15.23 -16.48
C LYS A 385 17.38 -15.35 -17.64
N GLY A 386 18.66 -15.41 -17.31
CA GLY A 386 19.77 -15.40 -18.27
C GLY A 386 21.05 -14.89 -17.62
N TYR A 387 22.07 -14.60 -18.43
CA TYR A 387 23.34 -14.03 -17.97
C TYR A 387 23.36 -12.53 -18.25
N ALA A 388 23.45 -11.73 -17.19
CA ALA A 388 23.74 -10.31 -17.30
C ALA A 388 25.19 -10.10 -17.74
N LEU A 389 25.37 -9.35 -18.82
CA LEU A 389 26.66 -8.76 -19.17
C LEU A 389 26.92 -7.56 -18.25
N TYR A 390 27.80 -7.71 -17.26
CA TYR A 390 27.98 -6.71 -16.21
C TYR A 390 29.42 -6.16 -16.16
N PHE A 391 29.55 -4.88 -16.52
CA PHE A 391 30.75 -4.09 -16.32
C PHE A 391 30.55 -3.11 -15.15
N ASN A 392 31.55 -3.00 -14.28
CA ASN A 392 31.55 -2.02 -13.20
C ASN A 392 32.38 -0.80 -13.59
N ARG A 393 31.77 0.38 -13.52
CA ARG A 393 32.43 1.63 -13.91
C ARG A 393 33.68 1.95 -13.09
N ASN A 394 33.72 1.52 -11.83
CA ASN A 394 34.88 1.78 -10.95
C ASN A 394 36.07 0.86 -11.24
N SER A 395 35.92 -0.13 -12.12
CA SER A 395 37.01 -1.04 -12.49
C SER A 395 37.93 -0.46 -13.56
N PHE A 396 37.62 0.73 -14.10
CA PHE A 396 38.29 1.35 -15.24
C PHE A 396 38.96 2.66 -14.79
N ILE A 397 40.26 2.83 -15.06
CA ILE A 397 41.03 4.00 -14.64
C ILE A 397 41.04 5.01 -15.77
N ILE A 398 40.01 5.86 -15.82
CA ILE A 398 39.97 6.92 -16.83
C ILE A 398 40.95 8.02 -16.42
N ASP A 399 42.13 8.01 -17.01
CA ASP A 399 42.96 9.21 -17.12
C ASP A 399 42.52 10.07 -18.32
N LYS A 400 43.13 11.24 -18.52
CA LYS A 400 42.78 12.14 -19.63
C LYS A 400 43.08 11.54 -21.02
N ALA A 401 43.83 10.44 -21.12
CA ALA A 401 44.30 9.86 -22.38
C ALA A 401 43.48 8.65 -22.85
N THR A 402 42.67 8.04 -21.98
CA THR A 402 42.07 6.72 -22.24
C THR A 402 40.55 6.74 -22.15
N SER A 403 39.85 6.16 -23.13
CA SER A 403 38.39 6.04 -23.12
C SER A 403 37.95 4.70 -22.51
N TYR A 404 36.73 4.62 -21.97
CA TYR A 404 36.15 3.34 -21.53
C TYR A 404 36.20 2.27 -22.64
N GLY A 405 35.96 2.68 -23.89
CA GLY A 405 35.97 1.77 -25.03
C GLY A 405 37.34 1.14 -25.27
N SER A 406 38.42 1.93 -25.17
CA SER A 406 39.78 1.41 -25.34
C SER A 406 40.18 0.43 -24.24
N GLU A 407 39.83 0.68 -22.97
CA GLU A 407 40.12 -0.27 -21.88
C GLU A 407 39.32 -1.56 -22.03
N ILE A 408 38.01 -1.44 -22.31
CA ILE A 408 37.14 -2.60 -22.48
C ILE A 408 37.58 -3.43 -23.69
N LYS A 409 37.96 -2.80 -24.81
CA LYS A 409 38.50 -3.51 -25.98
C LYS A 409 39.78 -4.29 -25.66
N ASN A 410 40.69 -3.68 -24.90
CA ASN A 410 41.97 -4.31 -24.55
C ASN A 410 41.80 -5.47 -23.57
N GLU A 411 40.91 -5.32 -22.57
CA GLU A 411 40.73 -6.35 -21.54
C GLU A 411 39.69 -7.43 -21.90
N TYR A 412 38.66 -7.06 -22.67
CA TYR A 412 37.48 -7.87 -22.99
C TYR A 412 37.14 -7.76 -24.49
N PRO A 413 38.04 -8.19 -25.39
CA PRO A 413 37.91 -7.94 -26.83
C PRO A 413 36.64 -8.51 -27.45
N ASN A 414 36.21 -9.71 -27.08
CA ASN A 414 35.01 -10.34 -27.64
C ASN A 414 33.73 -9.67 -27.08
N LEU A 415 33.70 -9.35 -25.79
CA LEU A 415 32.56 -8.64 -25.20
C LEU A 415 32.46 -7.19 -25.71
N TYR A 416 33.60 -6.57 -26.03
CA TYR A 416 33.64 -5.28 -26.70
C TYR A 416 32.99 -5.37 -28.08
N GLU A 417 33.44 -6.31 -28.93
CA GLU A 417 32.88 -6.47 -30.28
C GLU A 417 31.37 -6.79 -30.23
N TYR A 418 30.94 -7.64 -29.28
CA TYR A 418 29.51 -7.91 -29.05
C TYR A 418 28.70 -6.64 -28.77
N LEU A 419 29.15 -5.76 -27.87
CA LEU A 419 28.43 -4.51 -27.57
C LEU A 419 28.57 -3.48 -28.69
N GLN A 420 29.64 -3.56 -29.47
CA GLN A 420 29.93 -2.64 -30.55
C GLN A 420 28.94 -2.78 -31.71
N GLN A 421 28.46 -4.00 -32.01
CA GLN A 421 27.41 -4.22 -33.02
C GLN A 421 26.09 -3.49 -32.69
N TYR A 422 25.85 -3.19 -31.41
CA TYR A 422 24.67 -2.45 -30.93
C TYR A 422 24.94 -0.99 -30.54
N GLN A 423 26.14 -0.46 -30.78
CA GLN A 423 26.57 0.84 -30.25
C GLN A 423 25.58 1.98 -30.55
N LYS A 424 25.14 2.11 -31.81
CA LYS A 424 24.23 3.18 -32.24
C LYS A 424 22.90 3.14 -31.48
N GLU A 425 22.35 1.94 -31.30
CA GLU A 425 21.08 1.72 -30.61
C GLU A 425 21.18 2.02 -29.11
N LEU A 426 22.26 1.56 -28.47
CA LEU A 426 22.52 1.80 -27.05
C LEU A 426 22.74 3.30 -26.77
N GLN A 427 23.52 3.98 -27.61
CA GLN A 427 23.75 5.42 -27.51
C GLN A 427 22.47 6.22 -27.75
N ALA A 428 21.64 5.84 -28.72
CA ALA A 428 20.33 6.48 -28.95
C ALA A 428 19.41 6.35 -27.71
N THR A 429 19.41 5.18 -27.07
CA THR A 429 18.63 4.94 -25.84
C THR A 429 19.12 5.84 -24.69
N LEU A 430 20.43 5.97 -24.50
CA LEU A 430 21.01 6.87 -23.49
C LEU A 430 20.74 8.34 -23.78
N LYS A 431 20.85 8.76 -25.05
CA LYS A 431 20.52 10.12 -25.50
C LYS A 431 19.06 10.46 -25.19
N ASN A 432 18.14 9.55 -25.50
CA ASN A 432 16.71 9.71 -25.19
C ASN A 432 16.45 9.80 -23.67
N ALA A 433 17.25 9.10 -22.87
CA ALA A 433 17.21 9.18 -21.41
C ALA A 433 17.91 10.43 -20.83
N LYS A 434 18.54 11.27 -21.66
CA LYS A 434 19.41 12.40 -21.26
C LYS A 434 20.58 11.96 -20.37
N GLU A 435 21.15 10.80 -20.67
CA GLU A 435 22.31 10.22 -20.00
C GLU A 435 23.54 10.24 -20.96
N ASP A 436 24.75 10.17 -20.41
CA ASP A 436 25.99 10.25 -21.19
C ASP A 436 26.18 9.00 -22.07
N GLN A 437 26.25 9.24 -23.38
CA GLN A 437 26.33 8.22 -24.43
C GLN A 437 27.62 7.39 -24.39
N SER A 438 28.70 7.90 -23.78
CA SER A 438 29.95 7.16 -23.63
C SER A 438 29.84 5.98 -22.65
N HIS A 439 28.78 5.93 -21.84
CA HIS A 439 28.54 4.88 -20.84
C HIS A 439 27.75 3.67 -21.37
N TYR A 440 27.72 3.46 -22.70
CA TYR A 440 26.90 2.41 -23.31
C TYR A 440 27.30 0.96 -22.97
N PHE A 441 28.45 0.76 -22.29
CA PHE A 441 28.90 -0.54 -21.79
C PHE A 441 28.32 -0.93 -20.42
N PHE A 442 27.65 -0.01 -19.72
CA PHE A 442 27.30 -0.18 -18.31
C PHE A 442 25.79 -0.31 -18.11
N PRO A 443 25.35 -0.95 -17.01
CA PRO A 443 23.96 -0.81 -16.57
C PRO A 443 23.57 0.68 -16.45
N ARG A 444 22.34 0.97 -16.84
CA ARG A 444 21.78 2.34 -16.76
C ARG A 444 21.63 2.76 -15.30
N ARG A 445 21.09 1.87 -14.45
CA ARG A 445 20.86 2.10 -13.01
C ARG A 445 21.00 0.81 -12.19
N GLY A 446 21.06 0.96 -10.88
CA GLY A 446 21.09 -0.15 -9.91
C GLY A 446 22.50 -0.67 -9.61
N ASP A 447 23.52 -0.14 -10.27
CA ASP A 447 24.95 -0.45 -10.10
C ASP A 447 25.63 0.36 -8.98
N ARG A 448 24.98 1.41 -8.47
CA ARG A 448 25.56 2.32 -7.48
C ARG A 448 24.55 3.02 -6.58
N ILE A 449 24.99 3.41 -5.39
CA ILE A 449 24.22 4.20 -4.41
C ILE A 449 25.03 5.40 -3.91
N ARG A 450 24.36 6.43 -3.39
CA ARG A 450 25.03 7.58 -2.77
C ARG A 450 25.39 7.23 -1.33
N LYS A 451 26.65 7.46 -0.94
CA LYS A 451 27.11 7.33 0.45
C LYS A 451 26.43 8.38 1.32
N MET A 452 25.88 7.96 2.46
CA MET A 452 25.16 8.86 3.37
C MET A 452 26.09 9.76 4.18
N ALA A 453 27.31 9.30 4.50
CA ALA A 453 28.25 9.99 5.39
C ALA A 453 29.06 11.13 4.74
N LYS A 454 29.23 11.14 3.42
CA LYS A 454 29.91 12.22 2.67
C LYS A 454 29.09 12.58 1.44
N LYS A 455 28.44 13.74 1.49
CA LYS A 455 27.57 14.29 0.44
C LYS A 455 28.33 14.31 -0.89
N GLY A 456 28.02 13.39 -1.80
CA GLY A 456 28.57 13.35 -3.17
C GLY A 456 29.31 12.08 -3.58
N SER A 457 29.78 11.26 -2.63
CA SER A 457 30.49 10.01 -2.99
C SER A 457 29.54 8.88 -3.40
N LEU A 458 29.87 8.16 -4.46
CA LEU A 458 29.14 6.98 -4.95
C LEU A 458 29.79 5.70 -4.41
N VAL A 459 28.96 4.72 -4.07
CA VAL A 459 29.36 3.36 -3.71
C VAL A 459 28.85 2.45 -4.82
N TYR A 460 29.76 1.75 -5.49
CA TYR A 460 29.43 0.76 -6.52
C TYR A 460 29.06 -0.56 -5.88
N LEU A 461 27.98 -1.17 -6.36
CA LEU A 461 27.33 -2.31 -5.72
C LEU A 461 27.83 -3.67 -6.22
N GLN A 462 28.82 -3.73 -7.12
CA GLN A 462 29.30 -5.02 -7.63
C GLN A 462 29.72 -5.95 -6.48
N GLU A 463 30.59 -5.49 -5.58
CA GLU A 463 31.04 -6.31 -4.44
C GLU A 463 29.87 -6.68 -3.51
N HIS A 464 28.85 -5.82 -3.43
CA HIS A 464 27.66 -6.09 -2.62
C HIS A 464 26.82 -7.22 -3.26
N TYR A 465 26.64 -7.19 -4.58
CA TYR A 465 25.97 -8.27 -5.31
C TYR A 465 26.77 -9.58 -5.26
N GLU A 466 28.10 -9.52 -5.32
CA GLU A 466 28.96 -10.71 -5.37
C GLU A 466 29.21 -11.37 -4.01
N LYS A 467 29.43 -10.58 -2.95
CA LYS A 467 30.02 -11.08 -1.70
C LYS A 467 29.29 -10.68 -0.43
N ALA A 468 28.53 -9.58 -0.44
CA ALA A 468 27.87 -9.12 0.78
C ALA A 468 26.66 -9.99 1.14
N LYS A 469 26.37 -10.07 2.45
CA LYS A 469 25.09 -10.59 2.94
C LYS A 469 23.97 -9.64 2.54
N LYS A 470 22.97 -10.16 1.85
CA LYS A 470 21.91 -9.34 1.25
C LYS A 470 20.55 -9.97 1.44
N ILE A 471 19.61 -9.16 1.93
CA ILE A 471 18.19 -9.46 1.96
C ILE A 471 17.55 -8.77 0.76
N PHE A 472 16.68 -9.49 0.05
CA PHE A 472 15.98 -8.98 -1.11
C PHE A 472 14.52 -9.46 -1.16
N PHE A 473 13.67 -8.72 -1.84
CA PHE A 473 12.24 -8.98 -1.89
C PHE A 473 11.61 -8.40 -3.18
N PRO A 474 10.43 -8.88 -3.60
CA PRO A 474 9.77 -8.38 -4.81
C PRO A 474 9.43 -6.89 -4.77
N TYR A 475 9.54 -6.22 -5.91
CA TYR A 475 9.15 -4.81 -6.13
C TYR A 475 7.64 -4.58 -6.05
N ILE A 476 6.87 -5.64 -6.31
CA ILE A 476 5.41 -5.68 -6.18
C ILE A 476 5.05 -7.01 -5.51
N THR A 477 4.47 -6.96 -4.32
CA THR A 477 3.94 -8.13 -3.60
C THR A 477 2.97 -7.68 -2.52
N ASP A 478 1.97 -8.51 -2.26
CA ASP A 478 1.07 -8.44 -1.11
C ASP A 478 1.47 -9.40 0.02
N ARG A 479 2.47 -10.27 -0.20
CA ARG A 479 2.99 -11.24 0.77
C ARG A 479 4.33 -10.79 1.36
N ASN A 480 4.59 -11.22 2.60
CA ASN A 480 5.87 -11.11 3.29
C ASN A 480 6.84 -12.19 2.79
N ILE A 481 7.49 -11.92 1.66
CA ILE A 481 8.50 -12.82 1.07
C ILE A 481 9.83 -12.07 0.98
N PHE A 482 10.75 -12.43 1.88
CA PHE A 482 12.11 -11.92 1.92
C PHE A 482 13.09 -13.07 1.72
N GLY A 483 13.85 -12.98 0.63
CA GLY A 483 14.95 -13.87 0.33
C GLY A 483 16.27 -13.36 0.89
N TYR A 484 17.25 -14.26 0.93
CA TYR A 484 18.60 -13.98 1.41
C TYR A 484 19.64 -14.67 0.53
N SER A 485 20.82 -14.07 0.44
CA SER A 485 22.01 -14.72 -0.10
C SER A 485 23.26 -14.06 0.48
N ASP A 486 24.29 -14.85 0.76
CA ASP A 486 25.69 -14.42 0.95
C ASP A 486 26.59 -14.85 -0.23
N GLU A 487 26.00 -15.47 -1.25
CA GLU A 487 26.61 -15.80 -2.54
C GLU A 487 26.29 -14.73 -3.61
N PRO A 488 26.91 -14.79 -4.81
CA PRO A 488 26.55 -13.90 -5.91
C PRO A 488 25.05 -13.95 -6.26
N PHE A 489 24.37 -12.80 -6.15
CA PHE A 489 22.96 -12.66 -6.55
C PHE A 489 22.74 -11.30 -7.20
N PHE A 490 22.48 -11.33 -8.51
CA PHE A 490 22.15 -10.16 -9.32
C PHE A 490 20.69 -10.27 -9.76
N ALA A 491 19.94 -9.19 -9.69
CA ALA A 491 18.53 -9.21 -10.07
C ALA A 491 18.10 -7.97 -10.84
N THR A 492 17.02 -8.11 -11.62
CA THR A 492 16.40 -7.00 -12.34
C THR A 492 15.71 -6.01 -11.40
N SER A 493 15.29 -4.88 -11.96
CA SER A 493 14.66 -3.79 -11.19
C SER A 493 13.33 -4.12 -10.52
N ASP A 494 12.73 -5.27 -10.83
CA ASP A 494 11.58 -5.85 -10.14
C ASP A 494 11.95 -6.51 -8.80
N VAL A 495 13.22 -6.45 -8.40
CA VAL A 495 13.69 -6.86 -7.07
C VAL A 495 14.19 -5.65 -6.29
N TYR A 496 13.82 -5.56 -5.02
CA TYR A 496 14.39 -4.63 -4.05
C TYR A 496 15.42 -5.32 -3.18
N PHE A 497 16.51 -4.61 -2.89
CA PHE A 497 17.57 -4.97 -1.96
C PHE A 497 17.53 -4.09 -0.72
N LEU A 498 17.82 -4.68 0.45
CA LEU A 498 18.07 -3.98 1.70
C LEU A 498 19.57 -3.78 1.91
N TRP A 499 20.08 -2.58 1.60
CA TRP A 499 21.50 -2.26 1.81
C TRP A 499 21.73 -1.66 3.20
N PRO A 500 22.65 -2.21 4.01
CA PRO A 500 22.96 -1.68 5.34
C PRO A 500 23.28 -0.18 5.34
N LYS A 501 22.71 0.56 6.30
CA LYS A 501 23.11 1.93 6.67
C LYS A 501 24.01 1.98 7.89
N ILE A 502 23.98 0.92 8.68
CA ILE A 502 24.84 0.69 9.83
C ILE A 502 25.89 -0.36 9.46
N PRO A 503 26.99 -0.47 10.23
CA PRO A 503 27.99 -1.51 10.00
C PRO A 503 27.36 -2.92 10.00
N GLU A 504 27.82 -3.77 9.09
CA GLU A 504 27.24 -5.09 8.82
C GLU A 504 27.31 -6.02 10.04
N GLU A 505 28.37 -5.90 10.85
CA GLU A 505 28.57 -6.65 12.09
C GLU A 505 27.52 -6.34 13.17
N LYS A 506 26.77 -5.24 13.02
CA LYS A 506 25.66 -4.87 13.92
C LYS A 506 24.30 -5.37 13.44
N ILE A 507 24.25 -6.08 12.31
CA ILE A 507 23.02 -6.62 11.73
C ILE A 507 22.97 -8.12 11.99
N ASP A 508 21.97 -8.52 12.77
CA ASP A 508 21.63 -9.92 12.97
C ASP A 508 20.74 -10.41 11.81
N TYR A 509 21.39 -10.84 10.72
CA TYR A 509 20.69 -11.25 9.50
C TYR A 509 19.74 -12.42 9.71
N ASN A 510 20.12 -13.42 10.54
CA ASN A 510 19.29 -14.58 10.78
C ASN A 510 18.02 -14.20 11.55
N PHE A 511 18.15 -13.46 12.66
CA PHE A 511 16.98 -13.01 13.40
C PHE A 511 16.10 -12.10 12.55
N LEU A 512 16.69 -11.11 11.88
CA LEU A 512 15.95 -10.15 11.07
C LEU A 512 15.20 -10.83 9.92
N LEU A 513 15.83 -11.78 9.22
CA LEU A 513 15.20 -12.49 8.11
C LEU A 513 14.03 -13.35 8.58
N ALA A 514 14.14 -14.00 9.74
CA ALA A 514 13.03 -14.70 10.36
C ALA A 514 11.88 -13.76 10.71
N TYR A 515 12.19 -12.62 11.33
CA TYR A 515 11.20 -11.61 11.68
C TYR A 515 10.48 -11.08 10.42
N LEU A 516 11.21 -10.70 9.37
CA LEU A 516 10.64 -10.19 8.13
C LEU A 516 9.70 -11.20 7.42
N ASN A 517 9.95 -12.51 7.58
CA ASN A 517 9.12 -13.58 7.02
C ASN A 517 8.05 -14.13 7.98
N SER A 518 7.95 -13.56 9.19
CA SER A 518 7.05 -14.03 10.26
C SER A 518 5.59 -13.57 10.09
N GLU A 519 4.69 -14.27 10.77
CA GLU A 519 3.27 -13.86 10.88
C GLU A 519 3.10 -12.53 11.65
N ILE A 520 4.03 -12.16 12.54
CA ILE A 520 4.06 -10.84 13.19
C ILE A 520 4.18 -9.72 12.16
N VAL A 521 5.12 -9.87 11.21
CA VAL A 521 5.30 -8.87 10.14
C VAL A 521 4.13 -8.90 9.16
N HIS A 522 3.55 -10.08 8.89
CA HIS A 522 2.33 -10.18 8.10
C HIS A 522 1.16 -9.42 8.75
N PHE A 523 0.97 -9.55 10.06
CA PHE A 523 -0.01 -8.77 10.83
C PHE A 523 0.28 -7.27 10.69
N LEU A 524 1.51 -6.82 10.95
CA LEU A 524 1.91 -5.42 10.82
C LEU A 524 1.69 -4.85 9.40
N PHE A 525 1.86 -5.68 8.36
CA PHE A 525 1.57 -5.26 6.99
C PHE A 525 0.09 -4.87 6.81
N HIS A 526 -0.82 -5.62 7.42
CA HIS A 526 -2.26 -5.33 7.39
C HIS A 526 -2.60 -4.12 8.26
N THR A 527 -2.16 -4.10 9.52
CA THR A 527 -2.56 -3.07 10.49
C THR A 527 -2.02 -1.68 10.13
N LYS A 528 -0.77 -1.60 9.67
CA LYS A 528 -0.16 -0.36 9.19
C LYS A 528 -0.47 -0.11 7.71
N ASN A 529 -1.21 -1.00 7.04
CA ASN A 529 -1.57 -0.93 5.61
C ASN A 529 -0.33 -0.78 4.70
N ILE A 530 0.73 -1.53 5.00
CA ILE A 530 1.96 -1.60 4.20
C ILE A 530 1.65 -2.45 2.96
N LYS A 531 1.79 -1.84 1.77
CA LYS A 531 1.66 -2.54 0.49
C LYS A 531 2.89 -2.24 -0.35
N ILE A 532 3.55 -3.28 -0.87
CA ILE A 532 4.70 -3.13 -1.74
C ILE A 532 4.16 -3.08 -3.17
N LYS A 533 3.87 -1.86 -3.67
CA LYS A 533 3.36 -1.61 -5.02
C LYS A 533 4.17 -0.52 -5.70
N ARG A 534 5.40 -0.81 -6.11
CA ARG A 534 6.32 0.15 -6.76
C ARG A 534 6.83 1.29 -5.86
N SER A 535 6.30 1.42 -4.65
CA SER A 535 6.77 2.36 -3.63
C SER A 535 7.18 1.61 -2.38
N LYS A 536 8.33 1.97 -1.83
CA LYS A 536 8.93 1.39 -0.63
C LYS A 536 8.81 2.29 0.61
N THR A 537 8.36 3.52 0.43
CA THR A 537 8.33 4.55 1.50
C THR A 537 7.51 4.11 2.70
N LYS A 538 6.39 3.42 2.48
CA LYS A 538 5.55 2.96 3.59
C LYS A 538 6.21 1.83 4.38
N LEU A 539 6.83 0.86 3.68
CA LEU A 539 7.64 -0.18 4.31
C LEU A 539 8.80 0.45 5.13
N GLU A 540 9.55 1.38 4.53
CA GLU A 540 10.67 2.08 5.16
C GLU A 540 10.26 2.81 6.45
N ASN A 541 9.12 3.49 6.46
CA ASN A 541 8.70 4.36 7.56
C ASN A 541 7.75 3.72 8.57
N SER A 542 7.20 2.54 8.29
CA SER A 542 6.12 1.96 9.10
C SER A 542 6.36 0.53 9.56
N LEU A 543 7.39 -0.18 9.07
CA LEU A 543 7.75 -1.49 9.59
C LEU A 543 8.70 -1.35 10.78
N PRO A 544 8.25 -1.57 12.03
CA PRO A 544 9.11 -1.50 13.20
C PRO A 544 10.08 -2.69 13.24
N ILE A 545 11.30 -2.45 13.72
CA ILE A 545 12.35 -3.46 13.86
C ILE A 545 12.64 -3.69 15.35
N PRO A 546 12.57 -4.93 15.86
CA PRO A 546 12.81 -5.25 17.27
C PRO A 546 14.18 -4.77 17.74
N ASN A 547 14.21 -4.18 18.92
CA ASN A 547 15.46 -3.81 19.58
C ASN A 547 15.87 -4.95 20.51
N LEU A 548 16.77 -5.84 20.07
CA LEU A 548 17.18 -7.01 20.87
C LEU A 548 17.87 -6.65 22.20
N ASP A 549 18.28 -5.40 22.37
CA ASP A 549 18.82 -4.87 23.64
C ASP A 549 17.71 -4.38 24.60
N HIS A 550 16.44 -4.45 24.20
CA HIS A 550 15.30 -4.01 25.02
C HIS A 550 15.13 -4.92 26.26
N PRO A 551 14.84 -4.38 27.46
CA PRO A 551 14.70 -5.16 28.68
C PRO A 551 13.70 -6.32 28.59
N SER A 552 12.63 -6.17 27.82
CA SER A 552 11.62 -7.23 27.58
C SER A 552 12.12 -8.46 26.84
N PHE A 553 13.40 -8.48 26.39
CA PHE A 553 14.04 -9.65 25.79
C PHE A 553 15.10 -10.30 26.69
N TYR A 554 15.36 -9.78 27.89
CA TYR A 554 16.47 -10.25 28.72
C TYR A 554 16.30 -11.69 29.21
N ASP A 555 15.07 -12.09 29.48
CA ASP A 555 14.63 -13.45 29.83
C ASP A 555 14.31 -14.32 28.60
N LYS A 556 14.38 -13.77 27.38
CA LYS A 556 14.04 -14.47 26.12
C LYS A 556 15.24 -14.78 25.24
N LYS A 557 16.46 -14.73 25.79
CA LYS A 557 17.71 -14.93 25.02
C LYS A 557 17.79 -16.30 24.37
N GLU A 558 17.28 -17.33 25.04
CA GLU A 558 17.23 -18.70 24.51
C GLU A 558 16.31 -18.80 23.29
N LEU A 559 15.11 -18.23 23.36
CA LEU A 559 14.17 -18.14 22.23
C LEU A 559 14.79 -17.42 21.02
N ILE A 560 15.44 -16.26 21.26
CA ILE A 560 16.13 -15.51 20.19
C ILE A 560 17.23 -16.38 19.56
N THR A 561 17.98 -17.12 20.38
CA THR A 561 19.04 -18.01 19.92
C THR A 561 18.49 -19.16 19.09
N LEU A 562 17.37 -19.75 19.49
CA LEU A 562 16.68 -20.78 18.72
C LEU A 562 16.17 -20.25 17.37
N ILE A 563 15.52 -19.08 17.36
CA ILE A 563 15.05 -18.41 16.13
C ILE A 563 16.21 -18.18 15.15
N ARG A 564 17.37 -17.70 15.64
CA ARG A 564 18.57 -17.50 14.82
C ARG A 564 19.07 -18.80 14.18
N ASN A 565 19.09 -19.89 14.95
CA ASN A 565 19.56 -21.18 14.47
C ASN A 565 18.63 -21.76 13.40
N LEU A 566 17.31 -21.71 13.64
CA LEU A 566 16.31 -22.19 12.69
C LEU A 566 16.25 -21.34 11.43
N SER A 567 16.40 -20.02 11.53
CA SER A 567 16.54 -19.17 10.35
C SER A 567 17.78 -19.53 9.53
N GLY A 568 18.92 -19.72 10.20
CA GLY A 568 20.15 -20.16 9.53
C GLY A 568 19.98 -21.51 8.84
N LEU A 569 19.23 -22.43 9.44
CA LEU A 569 18.88 -23.71 8.83
C LEU A 569 18.02 -23.52 7.58
N LEU A 570 16.94 -22.73 7.66
CA LEU A 570 16.05 -22.43 6.53
C LEU A 570 16.80 -21.78 5.37
N ILE A 571 17.77 -20.91 5.64
CA ILE A 571 18.67 -20.34 4.62
C ILE A 571 19.48 -21.47 3.96
N ARG A 572 20.16 -22.32 4.74
CA ARG A 572 21.00 -23.42 4.22
C ARG A 572 20.22 -24.42 3.38
N LEU A 573 19.01 -24.76 3.82
CA LEU A 573 18.10 -25.63 3.08
C LEU A 573 17.66 -25.04 1.73
N ASN A 574 17.79 -23.73 1.52
CA ASN A 574 17.52 -23.07 0.24
C ASN A 574 18.77 -22.85 -0.62
N THR A 575 19.96 -22.78 -0.02
CA THR A 575 21.21 -22.52 -0.75
C THR A 575 21.93 -23.78 -1.19
N ASP A 576 21.95 -24.85 -0.39
CA ASP A 576 22.75 -26.04 -0.72
C ASP A 576 22.16 -27.32 -0.08
N THR A 577 21.18 -27.92 -0.77
CA THR A 577 20.54 -29.17 -0.34
C THR A 577 21.50 -30.37 -0.29
N LEU A 578 22.61 -30.31 -1.04
CA LEU A 578 23.57 -31.42 -1.17
C LEU A 578 24.70 -31.39 -0.13
N LYS A 579 24.88 -30.28 0.60
CA LYS A 579 25.96 -30.10 1.60
C LYS A 579 25.51 -29.86 3.04
N THR A 580 24.23 -29.62 3.27
CA THR A 580 23.76 -29.41 4.64
C THR A 580 23.74 -30.75 5.37
N SER A 581 24.77 -31.02 6.18
CA SER A 581 24.76 -32.16 7.10
C SER A 581 23.62 -31.97 8.10
N ILE A 582 22.51 -32.70 7.90
CA ILE A 582 21.34 -32.69 8.78
C ILE A 582 21.78 -33.03 10.21
N ASP A 583 22.69 -34.01 10.36
CA ASP A 583 23.26 -34.43 11.65
C ASP A 583 23.99 -33.29 12.37
N GLU A 584 24.77 -32.48 11.65
CA GLU A 584 25.41 -31.29 12.25
C GLU A 584 24.38 -30.27 12.73
N GLN A 585 23.26 -30.11 12.01
CA GLN A 585 22.21 -29.17 12.41
C GLN A 585 21.48 -29.64 13.66
N ILE A 586 21.14 -30.93 13.72
CA ILE A 586 20.52 -31.54 14.89
C ILE A 586 21.48 -31.48 16.08
N THR A 587 22.77 -31.72 15.87
CA THR A 587 23.80 -31.60 16.92
C THR A 587 23.88 -30.17 17.46
N ARG A 588 23.86 -29.15 16.59
CA ARG A 588 23.83 -27.74 17.02
C ARG A 588 22.58 -27.40 17.81
N LEU A 589 21.41 -27.92 17.39
CA LEU A 589 20.16 -27.72 18.13
C LEU A 589 20.20 -28.41 19.50
N LYS A 590 20.76 -29.63 19.58
CA LYS A 590 20.89 -30.39 20.83
C LYS A 590 21.69 -29.64 21.91
N GLN A 591 22.61 -28.78 21.49
CA GLN A 591 23.47 -27.99 22.38
C GLN A 591 22.80 -26.69 22.89
N LEU A 592 21.60 -26.35 22.42
CA LEU A 592 20.92 -25.14 22.88
C LEU A 592 20.35 -25.32 24.28
N GLU A 593 20.59 -24.34 25.14
CA GLU A 593 20.09 -24.29 26.52
C GLU A 593 18.55 -24.42 26.57
N TYR A 594 17.85 -23.86 25.57
CA TYR A 594 16.41 -23.98 25.37
C TYR A 594 15.88 -25.42 25.45
N PHE A 595 16.67 -26.40 25.00
CA PHE A 595 16.25 -27.79 24.99
C PHE A 595 16.77 -28.59 26.20
N SER A 596 17.50 -28.00 27.13
CA SER A 596 18.18 -28.74 28.20
C SER A 596 17.19 -29.30 29.25
N PRO A 597 17.19 -30.62 29.56
CA PRO A 597 17.96 -31.70 28.92
C PRO A 597 17.27 -32.22 27.62
N PRO A 598 18.00 -32.28 26.49
CA PRO A 598 17.39 -32.49 25.17
C PRO A 598 16.75 -33.87 24.99
N GLU A 599 17.27 -34.90 25.66
CA GLU A 599 16.75 -36.26 25.59
C GLU A 599 15.34 -36.41 26.16
N LYS A 600 14.94 -35.50 27.05
CA LYS A 600 13.61 -35.46 27.67
C LYS A 600 12.73 -34.35 27.09
N ASN A 601 13.23 -33.60 26.10
CA ASN A 601 12.52 -32.48 25.51
C ASN A 601 11.73 -32.93 24.26
N GLY A 602 10.40 -32.98 24.37
CA GLY A 602 9.53 -33.40 23.27
C GLY A 602 9.54 -32.43 22.07
N GLU A 603 9.78 -31.14 22.30
CA GLU A 603 9.92 -30.15 21.21
C GLU A 603 11.20 -30.41 20.41
N PHE A 604 12.32 -30.71 21.08
CA PHE A 604 13.56 -31.08 20.42
C PHE A 604 13.38 -32.30 19.51
N GLN A 605 12.73 -33.35 20.01
CA GLN A 605 12.47 -34.58 19.23
C GLN A 605 11.62 -34.29 18.00
N THR A 606 10.53 -33.53 18.19
CA THR A 606 9.63 -33.13 17.10
C THR A 606 10.37 -32.31 16.05
N LEU A 607 11.11 -31.30 16.48
CA LEU A 607 11.84 -30.40 15.60
C LEU A 607 12.96 -31.13 14.84
N SER A 608 13.67 -32.05 15.50
CA SER A 608 14.71 -32.88 14.86
C SER A 608 14.10 -33.72 13.74
N SER A 609 12.98 -34.41 14.00
CA SER A 609 12.26 -35.18 12.97
C SER A 609 11.81 -34.31 11.79
N LEU A 610 11.32 -33.08 12.03
CA LEU A 610 10.95 -32.16 10.94
C LEU A 610 12.13 -31.77 10.06
N ILE A 611 13.31 -31.66 10.66
CA ILE A 611 14.56 -31.31 9.97
C ILE A 611 15.07 -32.49 9.14
N GLU A 612 15.06 -33.69 9.70
CA GLU A 612 15.40 -34.95 9.00
C GLU A 612 14.50 -35.16 7.78
N GLU A 613 13.19 -34.91 7.94
CA GLU A 613 12.22 -35.03 6.85
C GLU A 613 12.24 -33.84 5.86
N GLY A 614 13.06 -32.80 6.11
CA GLY A 614 13.15 -31.61 5.25
C GLY A 614 11.85 -30.79 5.16
N LYS A 615 11.00 -30.82 6.19
CA LYS A 615 9.66 -30.17 6.19
C LYS A 615 9.75 -28.66 6.44
N LYS A 616 10.32 -27.90 5.49
CA LYS A 616 10.56 -26.45 5.59
C LYS A 616 9.36 -25.65 6.11
N VAL A 617 8.17 -25.88 5.54
CA VAL A 617 6.94 -25.16 5.93
C VAL A 617 6.57 -25.40 7.40
N LYS A 618 6.78 -26.62 7.92
CA LYS A 618 6.51 -26.92 9.33
C LYS A 618 7.54 -26.25 10.25
N ILE A 619 8.80 -26.17 9.83
CA ILE A 619 9.85 -25.43 10.55
C ILE A 619 9.53 -23.92 10.56
N GLU A 620 9.07 -23.36 9.44
CA GLU A 620 8.61 -21.97 9.38
C GLU A 620 7.44 -21.69 10.35
N ASN A 621 6.48 -22.60 10.43
CA ASN A 621 5.36 -22.48 11.38
C ASN A 621 5.87 -22.53 12.83
N TYR A 622 6.83 -23.42 13.14
CA TYR A 622 7.48 -23.45 14.45
C TYR A 622 8.19 -22.12 14.77
N VAL A 623 8.89 -21.53 13.81
CA VAL A 623 9.48 -20.18 13.98
C VAL A 623 8.42 -19.11 14.25
N ASN A 624 7.23 -19.19 13.63
CA ASN A 624 6.13 -18.27 13.95
C ASN A 624 5.64 -18.44 15.40
N HIS A 625 5.51 -19.69 15.89
CA HIS A 625 5.19 -19.96 17.29
C HIS A 625 6.20 -19.31 18.25
N LEU A 626 7.51 -19.46 17.97
CA LEU A 626 8.55 -18.79 18.76
C LEU A 626 8.43 -17.27 18.75
N PHE A 627 7.98 -16.65 17.65
CA PHE A 627 7.73 -15.22 17.61
C PHE A 627 6.50 -14.81 18.45
N TYR A 628 5.46 -15.64 18.51
CA TYR A 628 4.33 -15.40 19.41
C TYR A 628 4.80 -15.35 20.86
N ASP A 629 5.60 -16.31 21.30
CA ASP A 629 6.19 -16.32 22.64
C ASP A 629 7.15 -15.14 22.86
N LEU A 630 7.96 -14.82 21.84
CA LEU A 630 8.92 -13.72 21.91
C LEU A 630 8.24 -12.37 22.18
N PHE A 631 7.05 -12.13 21.61
CA PHE A 631 6.27 -10.90 21.81
C PHE A 631 5.15 -11.01 22.87
N ASP A 632 5.06 -12.13 23.59
CA ASP A 632 3.99 -12.45 24.56
C ASP A 632 2.58 -12.42 23.93
N ILE A 633 2.45 -12.86 22.69
CA ILE A 633 1.20 -12.82 21.94
C ILE A 633 0.59 -14.21 21.90
N GLN A 634 -0.69 -14.31 22.24
CA GLN A 634 -1.46 -15.52 22.00
C GLN A 634 -1.78 -15.61 20.50
N GLU A 635 -1.34 -16.70 19.86
CA GLU A 635 -1.51 -16.92 18.42
C GLU A 635 -2.98 -16.84 17.99
N ASP A 636 -3.88 -17.49 18.72
CA ASP A 636 -5.31 -17.49 18.42
C ASP A 636 -5.89 -16.08 18.43
N THR A 637 -5.43 -15.22 19.34
CA THR A 637 -5.86 -13.81 19.39
C THR A 637 -5.46 -13.06 18.12
N MET A 638 -4.20 -13.21 17.66
CA MET A 638 -3.76 -12.55 16.43
C MET A 638 -4.53 -13.08 15.21
N LYS A 639 -4.68 -14.41 15.09
CA LYS A 639 -5.44 -15.05 14.00
C LYS A 639 -6.90 -14.63 14.00
N GLU A 640 -7.53 -14.54 15.17
CA GLU A 640 -8.90 -14.07 15.29
C GLU A 640 -9.04 -12.62 14.82
N LEU A 641 -8.14 -11.72 15.21
CA LEU A 641 -8.16 -10.33 14.77
C LEU A 641 -7.95 -10.20 13.25
N MET A 642 -7.04 -10.99 12.68
CA MET A 642 -6.78 -11.04 11.24
C MET A 642 -8.02 -11.49 10.47
N ARG A 643 -8.64 -12.60 10.88
CA ARG A 643 -9.91 -13.09 10.31
C ARG A 643 -11.04 -12.08 10.49
N LYS A 644 -11.13 -11.47 11.69
CA LYS A 644 -12.19 -10.53 12.07
C LYS A 644 -12.08 -9.19 11.36
N TYR A 645 -10.93 -8.71 10.91
CA TYR A 645 -10.84 -7.36 10.32
C TYR A 645 -10.26 -7.29 8.90
N TYR A 646 -9.48 -8.30 8.51
CA TYR A 646 -8.73 -8.27 7.26
C TYR A 646 -9.09 -9.39 6.27
N ASN A 647 -9.96 -10.33 6.67
CA ASN A 647 -10.37 -11.50 5.87
C ASN A 647 -9.15 -12.29 5.33
N SER A 648 -8.09 -12.34 6.13
CA SER A 648 -6.78 -12.92 5.85
C SER A 648 -6.55 -14.20 6.65
#